data_AF-A0A1R0GI77-F1
#
_entry.id   AF-A0A1R0GI77-F1
#
_cell.length_a   1.000
_cell.length_b   1.000
_cell.length_c   1.000
_cell.angle_alpha   90.00
_cell.angle_beta   90.00
_cell.angle_gamma   90.00
#
_symmetry.space_group_name_H-M   'P 1'
#
loop_
_entity.id
_entity.type
_entity.pdbx_description
1 polymer ?
#
loop_
_entity_poly.entity_id
_entity_poly.type
_entity_poly.pdbx_seq_one_letter_code
_entity_poly.pdbx_strand_id
1 'polypeptide(L)'
;MKTELFPPALMTQLDKLGQLFIRRRKLLRDGVVETLQAADDQYDALTRQYQGTVARFEALTADHRQLTERQASTAAELTDTRQALQGVQQSLEQANTEHMHAQQTARLRFDTLSTRHAQLVQERNSIEDARQVLEQNIEQARLELQAGAEALKTADERHEALTQEHQNTLERLETLTAEHGQLTERQANTAAELTNTRQTLEGMQQSLEDAIDQHQRDQEQARERFDNLSMQHARLEQERNTIESQRQALEQTLEQMRLELQVSLKAHETLQQRHEEEQQQHAQLADEFQALNQRHGDTWTRFQLISRLLAARPRESASLARFRELLANDYMVFADNESSLAAEAKALTMLQSIQQELALLVGFPDVHERTIVGIVGGFSSGKSEFINSFIRDPEVRLAVGMQPVTAIPSYVLATDERMIRGYSANGGHINLDVDFYKSISHAFINSFSFDLKSLMPFMCVGVQMDPEYFRDICFIDTPGYNPPATAAEHSQGDKRTAIQFAQQSDAIIWLIGLDSNGTVPDSDLDFIQQIGVEQRPVYIVLTKADLKSEDDIEYVMDEVQDILQSEGISVVGISAYSSTLRNEVAYRDVPLLEFFSQINQQGDARQHLDGRLREVFSMYDEAIKADIATIRAQKTAINGLRLDSLEIGGKDVYERMLGPIDKLDSKLDIAPLERWLKESRRLFEAFSDAVRLTAEIPETEV
;
A
#
# COMPACT_ATOMS: atom_id res chain seq x y z
N MET A 1 77.35 103.83 -25.60
CA MET A 1 77.29 104.52 -24.30
C MET A 1 76.02 104.10 -23.59
N LYS A 2 76.15 103.49 -22.40
CA LYS A 2 75.18 103.41 -21.29
C LYS A 2 73.82 102.74 -21.61
N THR A 3 73.27 101.81 -20.84
CA THR A 3 73.51 101.43 -19.44
C THR A 3 72.73 100.13 -19.21
N GLU A 4 73.37 99.10 -18.65
CA GLU A 4 72.67 97.94 -18.08
C GLU A 4 71.79 98.43 -16.92
N LEU A 5 70.47 98.34 -17.08
CA LEU A 5 69.49 98.93 -16.16
C LEU A 5 69.25 98.09 -14.89
N PHE A 6 69.88 96.93 -14.75
CA PHE A 6 69.79 96.10 -13.56
C PHE A 6 71.13 95.38 -13.30
N PRO A 7 71.61 95.32 -12.04
CA PRO A 7 72.83 94.57 -11.72
C PRO A 7 72.66 93.10 -12.12
N PRO A 8 73.67 92.43 -12.70
CA PRO A 8 73.60 90.99 -13.04
C PRO A 8 73.20 90.12 -11.85
N ALA A 9 73.58 90.51 -10.64
CA ALA A 9 73.19 89.85 -9.39
C ALA A 9 71.67 89.91 -9.11
N LEU A 10 70.99 91.01 -9.47
CA LEU A 10 69.54 91.17 -9.30
C LEU A 10 68.77 90.29 -10.29
N MET A 11 69.22 90.24 -11.54
CA MET A 11 68.65 89.33 -12.56
C MET A 11 68.84 87.87 -12.17
N THR A 12 69.99 87.51 -11.62
CA THR A 12 70.25 86.13 -11.18
C THR A 12 69.40 85.73 -9.96
N GLN A 13 69.06 86.67 -9.07
CA GLN A 13 68.16 86.40 -7.95
C GLN A 13 66.69 86.33 -8.38
N LEU A 14 66.25 87.18 -9.31
CA LEU A 14 64.91 87.12 -9.91
C LEU A 14 64.69 85.83 -10.69
N ASP A 15 65.71 85.36 -11.43
CA ASP A 15 65.62 84.12 -12.19
C ASP A 15 65.63 82.88 -11.28
N LYS A 16 66.39 82.92 -10.17
CA LYS A 16 66.30 81.88 -9.12
C LYS A 16 64.94 81.85 -8.41
N LEU A 17 64.34 83.01 -8.14
CA LEU A 17 62.99 83.12 -7.57
C LEU A 17 61.92 82.62 -8.56
N GLY A 18 62.04 82.96 -9.85
CA GLY A 18 61.17 82.46 -10.92
C GLY A 18 61.25 80.94 -11.09
N GLN A 19 62.47 80.38 -11.08
CA GLN A 19 62.67 78.93 -11.19
C GLN A 19 62.18 78.16 -9.95
N LEU A 20 62.31 78.72 -8.74
CA LEU A 20 61.75 78.15 -7.51
C LEU A 20 60.21 78.18 -7.50
N PHE A 21 59.61 79.29 -7.96
CA PHE A 21 58.15 79.43 -8.04
C PHE A 21 57.54 78.49 -9.10
N ILE A 22 58.20 78.35 -10.26
CA ILE A 22 57.78 77.43 -11.33
C ILE A 22 57.94 75.96 -10.90
N ARG A 23 59.06 75.58 -10.26
CA ARG A 23 59.27 74.20 -9.76
C ARG A 23 58.28 73.82 -8.66
N ARG A 24 58.01 74.71 -7.70
CA ARG A 24 57.03 74.43 -6.63
C ARG A 24 55.59 74.47 -7.12
N ARG A 25 55.26 75.26 -8.14
CA ARG A 25 53.90 75.30 -8.73
C ARG A 25 53.53 73.99 -9.41
N LYS A 26 54.48 73.34 -10.09
CA LYS A 26 54.25 72.02 -10.69
C LYS A 26 54.06 70.95 -9.62
N LEU A 27 54.93 70.90 -8.61
CA LEU A 27 54.81 69.97 -7.48
C LEU A 27 53.51 70.14 -6.67
N LEU A 28 53.08 71.39 -6.42
CA LEU A 28 51.80 71.65 -5.75
C LEU A 28 50.60 71.29 -6.63
N ARG A 29 50.65 71.58 -7.94
CA ARG A 29 49.58 71.19 -8.87
C ARG A 29 49.48 69.67 -8.97
N ASP A 30 50.60 68.99 -9.16
CA ASP A 30 50.66 67.55 -9.30
C ASP A 30 50.21 66.87 -7.99
N GLY A 31 50.63 67.38 -6.83
CA GLY A 31 50.15 66.88 -5.53
C GLY A 31 48.65 67.14 -5.27
N VAL A 32 48.09 68.27 -5.72
CA VAL A 32 46.64 68.54 -5.63
C VAL A 32 45.86 67.68 -6.61
N VAL A 33 46.39 67.43 -7.81
CA VAL A 33 45.77 66.52 -8.77
C VAL A 33 45.78 65.08 -8.24
N GLU A 34 46.90 64.64 -7.66
CA GLU A 34 47.05 63.30 -7.10
C GLU A 34 46.12 63.09 -5.89
N THR A 35 45.94 64.09 -5.02
CA THR A 35 44.98 64.00 -3.91
C THR A 35 43.52 64.07 -4.38
N LEU A 36 43.20 64.87 -5.40
CA LEU A 36 41.87 64.89 -6.00
C LEU A 36 41.54 63.58 -6.70
N GLN A 37 42.52 62.98 -7.39
CA GLN A 37 42.34 61.73 -8.09
C GLN A 37 42.19 60.55 -7.12
N ALA A 38 42.97 60.54 -6.02
CA ALA A 38 42.77 59.58 -4.94
C ALA A 38 41.40 59.75 -4.24
N ALA A 39 40.88 60.97 -4.12
CA ALA A 39 39.54 61.23 -3.58
C ALA A 39 38.43 60.78 -4.55
N ASP A 40 38.63 60.97 -5.86
CA ASP A 40 37.71 60.52 -6.92
C ASP A 40 37.65 58.99 -6.98
N ASP A 41 38.80 58.31 -6.93
CA ASP A 41 38.87 56.84 -6.85
C ASP A 41 38.18 56.29 -5.59
N GLN A 42 38.31 56.98 -4.46
CA GLN A 42 37.59 56.63 -3.21
C GLN A 42 36.09 56.85 -3.34
N TYR A 43 35.66 57.94 -3.98
CA TYR A 43 34.25 58.21 -4.23
C TYR A 43 33.63 57.17 -5.17
N ASP A 44 34.34 56.76 -6.22
CA ASP A 44 33.93 55.70 -7.13
C ASP A 44 33.84 54.34 -6.42
N ALA A 45 34.80 54.01 -5.57
CA ALA A 45 34.77 52.79 -4.76
C ALA A 45 33.56 52.78 -3.81
N LEU A 46 33.29 53.91 -3.14
CA LEU A 46 32.14 54.05 -2.24
C LEU A 46 30.81 53.97 -3.00
N THR A 47 30.75 54.54 -4.21
CA THR A 47 29.57 54.48 -5.08
C THR A 47 29.27 53.06 -5.53
N ARG A 48 30.29 52.29 -5.93
CA ARG A 48 30.12 50.86 -6.25
C ARG A 48 29.67 50.04 -5.04
N GLN A 49 30.21 50.34 -3.85
CA GLN A 49 29.79 49.67 -2.61
C GLN A 49 28.35 50.01 -2.23
N TYR A 50 27.92 51.26 -2.41
CA TYR A 50 26.54 51.69 -2.22
C TYR A 50 25.60 50.99 -3.20
N GLN A 51 25.92 50.95 -4.49
CA GLN A 51 25.13 50.22 -5.50
C GLN A 51 25.03 48.72 -5.18
N GLY A 52 26.13 48.09 -4.75
CA GLY A 52 26.11 46.69 -4.31
C GLY A 52 25.24 46.46 -3.07
N THR A 53 25.17 47.45 -2.16
CA THR A 53 24.32 47.38 -0.98
C THR A 53 22.84 47.55 -1.33
N VAL A 54 22.52 48.46 -2.26
CA VAL A 54 21.15 48.65 -2.78
C VAL A 54 20.67 47.38 -3.48
N ALA A 55 21.47 46.77 -4.35
CA ALA A 55 21.11 45.52 -5.02
C ALA A 55 20.86 44.37 -4.02
N ARG A 56 21.67 44.28 -2.95
CA ARG A 56 21.43 43.31 -1.86
C ARG A 56 20.14 43.58 -1.10
N PHE A 57 19.82 44.84 -0.85
CA PHE A 57 18.58 45.22 -0.18
C PHE A 57 17.34 44.93 -1.03
N GLU A 58 17.41 45.17 -2.34
CA GLU A 58 16.35 44.82 -3.29
C GLU A 58 16.14 43.30 -3.37
N ALA A 59 17.22 42.52 -3.43
CA ALA A 59 17.16 41.06 -3.38
C ALA A 59 16.51 40.56 -2.07
N LEU A 60 16.93 41.09 -0.92
CA LEU A 60 16.36 40.74 0.38
C LEU A 60 14.86 41.11 0.48
N THR A 61 14.46 42.22 -0.14
CA THR A 61 13.07 42.66 -0.18
C THR A 61 12.22 41.76 -1.07
N ALA A 62 12.77 41.26 -2.17
CA ALA A 62 12.13 40.27 -3.03
C ALA A 62 11.95 38.93 -2.31
N ASP A 63 12.99 38.44 -1.62
CA ASP A 63 12.93 37.21 -0.81
C ASP A 63 11.89 37.34 0.32
N HIS A 64 11.85 38.49 1.00
CA HIS A 64 10.87 38.74 2.05
C HIS A 64 9.42 38.73 1.51
N ARG A 65 9.20 39.28 0.31
CA ARG A 65 7.89 39.24 -0.35
C ARG A 65 7.48 37.80 -0.67
N GLN A 66 8.38 37.02 -1.25
CA GLN A 66 8.12 35.61 -1.58
C GLN A 66 7.85 34.76 -0.34
N LEU A 67 8.58 35.00 0.76
CA LEU A 67 8.34 34.35 2.04
C LEU A 67 6.97 34.74 2.64
N THR A 68 6.56 35.99 2.49
CA THR A 68 5.25 36.47 2.96
C THR A 68 4.11 35.85 2.16
N GLU A 69 4.25 35.72 0.84
CA GLU A 69 3.28 35.02 -0.02
C GLU A 69 3.19 33.53 0.30
N ARG A 70 4.33 32.87 0.52
CA ARG A 70 4.36 31.48 1.01
C ARG A 70 3.68 31.34 2.36
N GLN A 71 3.96 32.22 3.32
CA GLN A 71 3.32 32.19 4.62
C GLN A 71 1.80 32.37 4.53
N ALA A 72 1.31 33.22 3.62
CA ALA A 72 -0.11 33.39 3.37
C ALA A 72 -0.75 32.14 2.74
N SER A 73 -0.09 31.51 1.76
CA SER A 73 -0.55 30.24 1.15
C SER A 73 -0.63 29.12 2.18
N THR A 74 0.42 28.94 2.97
CA THR A 74 0.44 27.91 4.03
C THR A 74 -0.62 28.19 5.08
N ALA A 75 -0.89 29.44 5.44
CA ALA A 75 -1.96 29.78 6.38
C ALA A 75 -3.36 29.47 5.82
N ALA A 76 -3.58 29.65 4.51
CA ALA A 76 -4.83 29.26 3.84
C ALA A 76 -5.01 27.74 3.83
N GLU A 77 -3.99 26.99 3.41
CA GLU A 77 -3.99 25.52 3.43
C GLU A 77 -4.24 24.96 4.85
N LEU A 78 -3.65 25.59 5.87
CA LEU A 78 -3.85 25.18 7.27
C LEU A 78 -5.27 25.49 7.77
N THR A 79 -5.95 26.46 7.17
CA THR A 79 -7.35 26.78 7.46
C THR A 79 -8.28 25.78 6.78
N ASP A 80 -8.01 25.44 5.52
CA ASP A 80 -8.79 24.46 4.75
C ASP A 80 -8.69 23.06 5.36
N THR A 81 -7.47 22.65 5.77
CA THR A 81 -7.26 21.38 6.48
C THR A 81 -7.98 21.34 7.82
N ARG A 82 -8.01 22.45 8.58
CA ARG A 82 -8.80 22.53 9.83
C ARG A 82 -10.30 22.40 9.57
N GLN A 83 -10.83 23.00 8.51
CA GLN A 83 -12.24 22.87 8.13
C GLN A 83 -12.57 21.43 7.71
N ALA A 84 -11.71 20.79 6.92
CA ALA A 84 -11.87 19.39 6.54
C ALA A 84 -11.86 18.47 7.77
N LEU A 85 -10.95 18.70 8.72
CA LEU A 85 -10.84 17.91 9.94
C LEU A 85 -12.08 18.07 10.84
N GLN A 86 -12.65 19.29 10.93
CA GLN A 86 -13.92 19.52 11.61
C GLN A 86 -15.09 18.78 10.94
N GLY A 87 -15.14 18.73 9.60
CA GLY A 87 -16.16 17.98 8.86
C GLY A 87 -16.07 16.46 9.11
N VAL A 88 -14.85 15.92 9.16
CA VAL A 88 -14.61 14.51 9.51
C VAL A 88 -15.00 14.23 10.96
N GLN A 89 -14.68 15.13 11.89
CA GLN A 89 -15.05 14.97 13.30
C GLN A 89 -16.57 14.96 13.50
N GLN A 90 -17.31 15.86 12.83
CA GLN A 90 -18.77 15.86 12.87
C GLN A 90 -19.37 14.58 12.28
N SER A 91 -18.81 14.08 11.18
CA SER A 91 -19.24 12.83 10.56
C SER A 91 -18.99 11.62 11.46
N LEU A 92 -17.86 11.61 12.19
CA LEU A 92 -17.53 10.58 13.16
C LEU A 92 -18.45 10.62 14.39
N GLU A 93 -18.75 11.81 14.91
CA GLU A 93 -19.73 11.99 16.00
C GLU A 93 -21.11 11.49 15.58
N GLN A 94 -21.55 11.80 14.36
CA GLN A 94 -22.82 11.31 13.82
C GLN A 94 -22.83 9.78 13.71
N ALA A 95 -21.79 9.18 13.11
CA ALA A 95 -21.67 7.72 13.00
C ALA A 95 -21.64 7.03 14.37
N ASN A 96 -20.96 7.61 15.37
CA ASN A 96 -20.96 7.08 16.73
C ASN A 96 -22.34 7.14 17.39
N THR A 97 -23.11 8.23 17.18
CA THR A 97 -24.48 8.31 17.71
C THR A 97 -25.42 7.30 17.06
N GLU A 98 -25.28 7.07 15.74
CA GLU A 98 -26.04 6.06 15.01
C GLU A 98 -25.70 4.64 15.48
N HIS A 99 -24.41 4.35 15.69
CA HIS A 99 -23.95 3.07 16.23
C HIS A 99 -24.46 2.82 17.65
N MET A 100 -24.42 3.82 18.53
CA MET A 100 -24.97 3.72 19.89
C MET A 100 -26.48 3.47 19.89
N HIS A 101 -27.22 4.13 19.00
CA HIS A 101 -28.66 3.87 18.83
C HIS A 101 -28.95 2.46 18.32
N ALA A 102 -28.16 1.97 17.35
CA ALA A 102 -28.27 0.61 16.86
C ALA A 102 -27.98 -0.42 17.96
N GLN A 103 -26.96 -0.19 18.79
CA GLN A 103 -26.58 -1.05 19.90
C GLN A 103 -27.64 -1.08 21.01
N GLN A 104 -28.23 0.07 21.36
CA GLN A 104 -29.36 0.12 22.31
C GLN A 104 -30.59 -0.61 21.77
N THR A 105 -30.88 -0.47 20.46
CA THR A 105 -31.99 -1.16 19.82
C THR A 105 -31.78 -2.68 19.81
N ALA A 106 -30.55 -3.14 19.53
CA ALA A 106 -30.20 -4.55 19.60
C ALA A 106 -30.33 -5.11 21.03
N ARG A 107 -29.91 -4.34 22.04
CA ARG A 107 -30.06 -4.71 23.45
C ARG A 107 -31.52 -4.86 23.87
N LEU A 108 -32.38 -3.90 23.50
CA LEU A 108 -33.82 -3.99 23.76
C LEU A 108 -34.48 -5.21 23.09
N ARG A 109 -34.07 -5.54 21.86
CA ARG A 109 -34.52 -6.76 21.17
C ARG A 109 -34.07 -8.03 21.90
N PHE A 110 -32.82 -8.06 22.37
CA PHE A 110 -32.28 -9.18 23.14
C PHE A 110 -33.01 -9.35 24.48
N ASP A 111 -33.25 -8.27 25.21
CA ASP A 111 -33.99 -8.31 26.49
C ASP A 111 -35.44 -8.79 26.29
N THR A 112 -36.08 -8.37 25.20
CA THR A 112 -37.42 -8.83 24.81
C THR A 112 -37.43 -10.34 24.50
N LEU A 113 -36.43 -10.81 23.73
CA LEU A 113 -36.28 -12.23 23.40
C LEU A 113 -35.95 -13.07 24.64
N SER A 114 -35.10 -12.58 25.52
CA SER A 114 -34.75 -13.23 26.79
C SER A 114 -35.99 -13.37 27.70
N THR A 115 -36.80 -12.31 27.80
CA THR A 115 -38.06 -12.34 28.54
C THR A 115 -39.05 -13.35 27.93
N ARG A 116 -39.15 -13.40 26.59
CA ARG A 116 -39.99 -14.37 25.89
C ARG A 116 -39.50 -15.81 26.09
N HIS A 117 -38.18 -16.02 26.11
CA HIS A 117 -37.59 -17.32 26.39
C HIS A 117 -37.89 -17.77 27.82
N ALA A 118 -37.77 -16.88 28.81
CA ALA A 118 -38.13 -17.19 30.20
C ALA A 118 -39.61 -17.57 30.34
N GLN A 119 -40.52 -16.87 29.65
CA GLN A 119 -41.94 -17.23 29.62
C GLN A 119 -42.17 -18.62 29.03
N LEU A 120 -41.53 -18.95 27.90
CA LEU A 120 -41.66 -20.27 27.26
C LEU A 120 -41.10 -21.39 28.14
N VAL A 121 -40.01 -21.14 28.88
CA VAL A 121 -39.47 -22.09 29.86
C VAL A 121 -40.46 -22.31 31.01
N GLN A 122 -41.12 -21.26 31.48
CA GLN A 122 -42.14 -21.37 32.52
C GLN A 122 -43.40 -22.12 32.03
N GLU A 123 -43.86 -21.86 30.81
CA GLU A 123 -44.95 -22.61 30.17
C GLU A 123 -44.60 -24.09 29.98
N ARG A 124 -43.37 -24.39 29.56
CA ARG A 124 -42.90 -25.79 29.45
C ARG A 124 -42.91 -26.49 30.80
N ASN A 125 -42.43 -25.83 31.85
CA ASN A 125 -42.39 -26.42 33.18
C ASN A 125 -43.79 -26.65 33.74
N SER A 126 -44.75 -25.74 33.55
CA SER A 126 -46.14 -25.95 33.99
C SER A 126 -46.85 -27.09 33.25
N ILE A 127 -46.52 -27.31 31.97
CA ILE A 127 -46.99 -28.46 31.20
C ILE A 127 -46.39 -29.76 31.75
N GLU A 128 -45.11 -29.78 32.09
CA GLU A 128 -44.45 -30.96 32.67
C GLU A 128 -45.00 -31.30 34.06
N ASP A 129 -45.26 -30.29 34.90
CA ASP A 129 -45.92 -30.46 36.19
C ASP A 129 -47.34 -31.04 36.03
N ALA A 130 -48.12 -30.50 35.07
CA ALA A 130 -49.46 -31.01 34.77
C ALA A 130 -49.43 -32.45 34.26
N ARG A 131 -48.40 -32.82 33.47
CA ARG A 131 -48.19 -34.18 33.00
C ARG A 131 -47.86 -35.13 34.15
N GLN A 132 -46.99 -34.75 35.08
CA GLN A 132 -46.67 -35.55 36.27
C GLN A 132 -47.90 -35.80 37.15
N VAL A 133 -48.72 -34.78 37.38
CA VAL A 133 -49.99 -34.93 38.11
C VAL A 133 -50.93 -35.91 37.40
N LEU A 134 -50.99 -35.85 36.06
CA LEU A 134 -51.82 -36.76 35.28
C LEU A 134 -51.32 -38.22 35.34
N GLU A 135 -49.99 -38.43 35.29
CA GLU A 135 -49.37 -39.75 35.50
C GLU A 135 -49.66 -40.30 36.90
N GLN A 136 -49.58 -39.46 37.95
CA GLN A 136 -49.95 -39.86 39.31
C GLN A 136 -51.44 -40.22 39.44
N ASN A 137 -52.33 -39.43 38.84
CA ASN A 137 -53.76 -39.71 38.85
C ASN A 137 -54.11 -41.01 38.11
N ILE A 138 -53.43 -41.31 37.00
CA ILE A 138 -53.60 -42.58 36.27
C ILE A 138 -53.16 -43.76 37.12
N GLU A 139 -52.03 -43.62 37.83
CA GLU A 139 -51.52 -44.70 38.67
C GLU A 139 -52.38 -44.92 39.92
N GLN A 140 -52.92 -43.84 40.51
CA GLN A 140 -53.89 -43.92 41.60
C GLN A 140 -55.19 -44.59 41.13
N ALA A 141 -55.71 -44.23 39.95
CA ALA A 141 -56.89 -44.89 39.38
C ALA A 141 -56.66 -46.38 39.08
N ARG A 142 -55.44 -46.78 38.69
CA ARG A 142 -55.06 -48.19 38.53
C ARG A 142 -55.07 -48.93 39.87
N LEU A 143 -54.52 -48.35 40.92
CA LEU A 143 -54.51 -48.93 42.26
C LEU A 143 -55.95 -49.08 42.81
N GLU A 144 -56.81 -48.09 42.60
CA GLU A 144 -58.22 -48.15 42.99
C GLU A 144 -58.99 -49.23 42.20
N LEU A 145 -58.71 -49.40 40.89
CA LEU A 145 -59.24 -50.50 40.08
C LEU A 145 -58.75 -51.87 40.56
N GLN A 146 -57.49 -51.98 40.99
CA GLN A 146 -56.93 -53.21 41.54
C GLN A 146 -57.57 -53.58 42.88
N ALA A 147 -57.72 -52.60 43.78
CA ALA A 147 -58.41 -52.77 45.06
C ALA A 147 -59.90 -53.10 44.86
N GLY A 148 -60.56 -52.49 43.88
CA GLY A 148 -61.93 -52.80 43.49
C GLY A 148 -62.09 -54.22 42.95
N ALA A 149 -61.13 -54.71 42.17
CA ALA A 149 -61.12 -56.10 41.68
C ALA A 149 -60.90 -57.12 42.81
N GLU A 150 -60.04 -56.82 43.79
CA GLU A 150 -59.85 -57.66 44.98
C GLU A 150 -61.08 -57.66 45.91
N ALA A 151 -61.76 -56.52 46.06
CA ALA A 151 -63.00 -56.39 46.80
C ALA A 151 -64.16 -57.17 46.14
N LEU A 152 -64.22 -57.19 44.81
CA LEU A 152 -65.22 -57.98 44.07
C LEU A 152 -64.99 -59.49 44.28
N LYS A 153 -63.73 -59.92 44.31
CA LYS A 153 -63.34 -61.31 44.56
C LYS A 153 -63.67 -61.78 45.99
N THR A 154 -63.47 -60.91 46.99
CA THR A 154 -63.88 -61.17 48.39
C THR A 154 -65.40 -61.11 48.58
N ALA A 155 -66.12 -60.34 47.77
CA ALA A 155 -67.58 -60.33 47.77
C ALA A 155 -68.16 -61.63 47.16
N ASP A 156 -67.55 -62.16 46.10
CA ASP A 156 -67.92 -63.47 45.53
C ASP A 156 -67.67 -64.61 46.54
N GLU A 157 -66.53 -64.62 47.23
CA GLU A 157 -66.22 -65.59 48.30
C GLU A 157 -67.21 -65.51 49.49
N ARG A 158 -67.68 -64.30 49.83
CA ARG A 158 -68.73 -64.10 50.85
C ARG A 158 -70.10 -64.56 50.38
N HIS A 159 -70.43 -64.38 49.09
CA HIS A 159 -71.71 -64.82 48.54
C HIS A 159 -71.78 -66.35 48.51
N GLU A 160 -70.67 -67.03 48.22
CA GLU A 160 -70.56 -68.49 48.27
C GLU A 160 -70.68 -69.03 49.72
N ALA A 161 -70.07 -68.34 50.71
CA ALA A 161 -70.20 -68.69 52.13
C ALA A 161 -71.63 -68.51 52.70
N LEU A 162 -72.33 -67.43 52.33
CA LEU A 162 -73.71 -67.17 52.75
C LEU A 162 -74.71 -68.17 52.14
N THR A 163 -74.42 -68.70 50.95
CA THR A 163 -75.24 -69.74 50.31
C THR A 163 -75.10 -71.08 51.06
N GLN A 164 -73.91 -71.38 51.60
CA GLN A 164 -73.67 -72.56 52.45
C GLN A 164 -74.32 -72.44 53.85
N GLU A 165 -74.36 -71.23 54.43
CA GLU A 165 -75.01 -70.97 55.72
C GLU A 165 -76.54 -71.01 55.64
N HIS A 166 -77.11 -70.59 54.51
CA HIS A 166 -78.55 -70.71 54.24
C HIS A 166 -78.99 -72.18 54.09
N GLN A 167 -78.13 -73.04 53.52
CA GLN A 167 -78.35 -74.49 53.45
C GLN A 167 -78.35 -75.16 54.85
N ASN A 168 -77.46 -74.72 55.76
CA ASN A 168 -77.33 -75.26 57.12
C ASN A 168 -78.39 -74.73 58.12
N THR A 169 -79.02 -73.59 57.82
CA THR A 169 -80.12 -73.03 58.64
C THR A 169 -81.49 -73.60 58.26
N LEU A 170 -81.63 -74.15 57.05
CA LEU A 170 -82.79 -74.95 56.63
C LEU A 170 -82.85 -76.33 57.31
N GLU A 171 -81.71 -76.98 57.58
CA GLU A 171 -81.66 -78.26 58.32
C GLU A 171 -81.84 -78.12 59.85
N ARG A 172 -81.71 -76.92 60.41
CA ARG A 172 -81.78 -76.65 61.87
C ARG A 172 -83.14 -76.15 62.36
N LEU A 173 -84.02 -75.78 61.43
CA LEU A 173 -85.43 -75.42 61.66
C LEU A 173 -86.36 -76.64 61.70
N GLU A 174 -85.92 -77.82 61.24
CA GLU A 174 -86.63 -79.11 61.41
C GLU A 174 -86.45 -79.72 62.81
N THR A 175 -85.51 -79.23 63.62
CA THR A 175 -85.20 -79.75 64.98
C THR A 175 -85.62 -78.84 66.14
N LEU A 176 -86.23 -77.68 65.88
CA LEU A 176 -86.68 -76.71 66.88
C LEU A 176 -88.21 -76.57 66.91
N THR A 177 -88.91 -77.66 66.59
CA THR A 177 -90.37 -77.84 66.75
C THR A 177 -90.72 -78.86 67.83
N ALA A 178 -89.78 -79.24 68.70
CA ALA A 178 -89.97 -80.35 69.65
C ALA A 178 -89.74 -80.04 71.15
N GLU A 179 -89.18 -78.91 71.59
CA GLU A 179 -88.89 -78.71 73.04
C GLU A 179 -89.33 -77.36 73.58
N HIS A 180 -90.63 -77.13 73.41
CA HIS A 180 -91.46 -76.36 74.32
C HIS A 180 -91.55 -77.11 75.68
N GLY A 181 -90.87 -76.64 76.73
CA GLY A 181 -91.07 -77.22 78.07
C GLY A 181 -90.21 -76.67 79.21
N GLN A 182 -90.80 -75.77 80.01
CA GLN A 182 -90.55 -75.55 81.45
C GLN A 182 -89.32 -74.70 81.87
N LEU A 183 -89.52 -73.47 82.39
CA LEU A 183 -89.69 -73.05 83.80
C LEU A 183 -88.34 -72.92 84.57
N THR A 184 -88.04 -72.06 85.55
CA THR A 184 -88.54 -70.80 86.15
C THR A 184 -87.73 -70.61 87.46
N GLU A 185 -87.55 -69.37 87.95
CA GLU A 185 -87.25 -68.97 89.36
C GLU A 185 -85.85 -69.27 89.97
N ARG A 186 -85.26 -68.50 90.91
CA ARG A 186 -85.43 -67.15 91.52
C ARG A 186 -84.32 -66.97 92.59
N GLN A 187 -83.92 -65.71 92.86
CA GLN A 187 -83.61 -65.04 94.17
C GLN A 187 -82.60 -65.65 95.19
N ALA A 188 -82.08 -64.98 96.23
CA ALA A 188 -81.59 -63.62 96.59
C ALA A 188 -81.35 -63.58 98.13
N ASN A 189 -80.21 -62.99 98.57
CA ASN A 189 -80.00 -62.10 99.75
C ASN A 189 -79.87 -62.54 101.25
N THR A 190 -78.77 -62.04 101.88
CA THR A 190 -78.57 -61.32 103.20
C THR A 190 -78.99 -61.94 104.56
N ALA A 191 -78.59 -61.52 105.78
CA ALA A 191 -77.49 -60.78 106.45
C ALA A 191 -77.87 -60.70 107.97
N ALA A 192 -76.91 -60.67 108.92
CA ALA A 192 -77.06 -60.20 110.33
C ALA A 192 -75.67 -60.07 110.99
N GLU A 193 -75.14 -58.87 111.24
CA GLU A 193 -75.26 -58.06 112.49
C GLU A 193 -74.26 -58.45 113.60
N LEU A 194 -73.23 -57.64 113.83
CA LEU A 194 -73.22 -56.49 114.76
C LEU A 194 -73.17 -56.88 116.26
N THR A 195 -72.08 -57.55 116.65
CA THR A 195 -71.65 -57.68 118.06
C THR A 195 -70.23 -57.10 118.30
N ASN A 196 -69.59 -56.54 117.27
CA ASN A 196 -68.13 -56.29 117.24
C ASN A 196 -67.69 -54.86 117.62
N THR A 197 -68.62 -53.98 117.97
CA THR A 197 -68.36 -52.53 118.14
C THR A 197 -67.69 -52.15 119.45
N ARG A 198 -67.26 -53.10 120.30
CA ARG A 198 -66.60 -52.82 121.58
C ARG A 198 -65.08 -53.07 121.56
N GLN A 199 -64.55 -53.80 120.57
CA GLN A 199 -63.11 -54.02 120.37
C GLN A 199 -62.42 -52.91 119.55
N THR A 200 -63.19 -52.02 118.90
CA THR A 200 -62.68 -50.99 117.99
C THR A 200 -61.99 -49.79 118.66
N LEU A 201 -62.13 -49.60 119.98
CA LEU A 201 -61.61 -48.40 120.66
C LEU A 201 -60.14 -48.52 121.12
N GLU A 202 -59.61 -49.73 121.33
CA GLU A 202 -58.18 -49.94 121.65
C GLU A 202 -57.30 -49.94 120.39
N GLY A 203 -57.85 -50.25 119.20
CA GLY A 203 -57.13 -50.17 117.92
C GLY A 203 -56.88 -48.74 117.41
N MET A 204 -57.64 -47.74 117.88
CA MET A 204 -57.48 -46.35 117.43
C MET A 204 -56.26 -45.64 118.03
N GLN A 205 -55.74 -46.08 119.19
CA GLN A 205 -54.53 -45.48 119.77
C GLN A 205 -53.25 -45.93 119.06
N GLN A 206 -53.20 -47.16 118.56
CA GLN A 206 -52.04 -47.68 117.82
C GLN A 206 -51.95 -47.11 116.40
N SER A 207 -53.10 -46.82 115.76
CA SER A 207 -53.16 -46.23 114.42
C SER A 207 -52.68 -44.77 114.35
N LEU A 208 -52.70 -44.02 115.46
CA LEU A 208 -52.29 -42.62 115.47
C LEU A 208 -50.76 -42.47 115.56
N GLU A 209 -50.10 -43.38 116.27
CA GLU A 209 -48.64 -43.41 116.41
C GLU A 209 -47.97 -43.83 115.09
N ASP A 210 -48.51 -44.84 114.41
CA ASP A 210 -48.06 -45.26 113.06
C ASP A 210 -48.25 -44.16 111.99
N ALA A 211 -49.29 -43.32 112.11
CA ALA A 211 -49.55 -42.24 111.16
C ALA A 211 -48.56 -41.06 111.30
N ILE A 212 -48.07 -40.79 112.50
CA ILE A 212 -47.08 -39.73 112.75
C ILE A 212 -45.71 -40.15 112.20
N ASP A 213 -45.32 -41.41 112.42
CA ASP A 213 -44.07 -41.97 111.87
C ASP A 213 -44.07 -42.00 110.34
N GLN A 214 -45.22 -42.33 109.72
CA GLN A 214 -45.34 -42.33 108.26
C GLN A 214 -45.22 -40.91 107.67
N HIS A 215 -45.84 -39.90 108.31
CA HIS A 215 -45.75 -38.51 107.84
C HIS A 215 -44.32 -37.94 107.96
N GLN A 216 -43.55 -38.37 108.97
CA GLN A 216 -42.14 -37.97 109.08
C GLN A 216 -41.27 -38.58 107.98
N ARG A 217 -41.48 -39.86 107.64
CA ARG A 217 -40.77 -40.52 106.52
C ARG A 217 -41.11 -39.90 105.17
N ASP A 218 -42.37 -39.56 104.94
CA ASP A 218 -42.80 -38.92 103.68
C ASP A 218 -42.23 -37.50 103.53
N GLN A 219 -42.06 -36.74 104.64
CA GLN A 219 -41.40 -35.44 104.60
C GLN A 219 -39.90 -35.53 104.33
N GLU A 220 -39.21 -36.54 104.85
CA GLU A 220 -37.80 -36.79 104.53
C GLU A 220 -37.61 -37.20 103.06
N GLN A 221 -38.45 -38.10 102.55
CA GLN A 221 -38.43 -38.47 101.12
C GLN A 221 -38.72 -37.29 100.19
N ALA A 222 -39.63 -36.39 100.57
CA ALA A 222 -39.92 -35.18 99.79
C ALA A 222 -38.72 -34.21 99.78
N ARG A 223 -38.00 -34.07 100.90
CA ARG A 223 -36.76 -33.27 100.97
C ARG A 223 -35.66 -33.86 100.10
N GLU A 224 -35.41 -35.17 100.17
CA GLU A 224 -34.39 -35.81 99.33
C GLU A 224 -34.71 -35.69 97.83
N ARG A 225 -35.98 -35.76 97.43
CA ARG A 225 -36.40 -35.53 96.03
C ARG A 225 -36.17 -34.08 95.61
N PHE A 226 -36.49 -33.12 96.48
CA PHE A 226 -36.26 -31.70 96.20
C PHE A 226 -34.77 -31.40 96.05
N ASP A 227 -33.93 -31.94 96.93
CA ASP A 227 -32.48 -31.75 96.87
C ASP A 227 -31.87 -32.37 95.61
N ASN A 228 -32.35 -33.55 95.20
CA ASN A 228 -31.94 -34.17 93.92
C ASN A 228 -32.35 -33.36 92.70
N LEU A 229 -33.59 -32.87 92.66
CA LEU A 229 -34.08 -32.01 91.56
C LEU A 229 -33.33 -30.68 91.51
N SER A 230 -33.03 -30.09 92.66
CA SER A 230 -32.26 -28.84 92.76
C SER A 230 -30.83 -29.02 92.26
N MET A 231 -30.18 -30.14 92.59
CA MET A 231 -28.86 -30.49 92.04
C MET A 231 -28.90 -30.74 90.52
N GLN A 232 -29.95 -31.38 89.99
CA GLN A 232 -30.11 -31.57 88.55
C GLN A 232 -30.31 -30.24 87.81
N HIS A 233 -31.14 -29.33 88.36
CA HIS A 233 -31.33 -28.01 87.78
C HIS A 233 -30.04 -27.20 87.75
N ALA A 234 -29.24 -27.24 88.83
CA ALA A 234 -27.94 -26.56 88.88
C ALA A 234 -26.96 -27.10 87.82
N ARG A 235 -26.95 -28.42 87.59
CA ARG A 235 -26.13 -29.03 86.52
C ARG A 235 -26.57 -28.60 85.12
N LEU A 236 -27.87 -28.65 84.84
CA LEU A 236 -28.43 -28.23 83.55
C LEU A 236 -28.19 -26.74 83.29
N GLU A 237 -28.24 -25.91 84.32
CA GLU A 237 -27.95 -24.48 84.22
C GLU A 237 -26.47 -24.22 83.90
N GLN A 238 -25.56 -25.01 84.50
CA GLN A 238 -24.13 -24.97 84.17
C GLN A 238 -23.86 -25.45 82.73
N GLU A 239 -24.51 -26.53 82.28
CA GLU A 239 -24.41 -27.02 80.90
C GLU A 239 -24.93 -25.97 79.91
N ARG A 240 -26.09 -25.36 80.17
CA ARG A 240 -26.64 -24.28 79.33
C ARG A 240 -25.68 -23.11 79.22
N ASN A 241 -25.10 -22.66 80.33
CA ASN A 241 -24.14 -21.54 80.32
C ASN A 241 -22.85 -21.91 79.55
N THR A 242 -22.43 -23.17 79.61
CA THR A 242 -21.28 -23.66 78.85
C THR A 242 -21.58 -23.66 77.35
N ILE A 243 -22.75 -24.16 76.94
CA ILE A 243 -23.21 -24.15 75.54
C ILE A 243 -23.37 -22.72 75.02
N GLU A 244 -23.92 -21.79 75.82
CA GLU A 244 -24.09 -20.39 75.41
C GLU A 244 -22.73 -19.71 75.15
N SER A 245 -21.73 -19.97 76.00
CA SER A 245 -20.38 -19.44 75.77
C SER A 245 -19.69 -20.04 74.54
N GLN A 246 -19.89 -21.33 74.27
CA GLN A 246 -19.43 -21.98 73.03
C GLN A 246 -20.12 -21.39 71.80
N ARG A 247 -21.43 -21.12 71.87
CA ARG A 247 -22.17 -20.49 70.76
C ARG A 247 -21.63 -19.10 70.46
N GLN A 248 -21.40 -18.28 71.48
CA GLN A 248 -20.81 -16.95 71.33
C GLN A 248 -19.40 -16.99 70.71
N ALA A 249 -18.55 -17.93 71.13
CA ALA A 249 -17.23 -18.12 70.54
C ALA A 249 -17.29 -18.55 69.07
N LEU A 250 -18.23 -19.43 68.72
CA LEU A 250 -18.47 -19.82 67.33
C LEU A 250 -18.98 -18.64 66.48
N GLU A 251 -19.92 -17.85 67.01
CA GLU A 251 -20.45 -16.65 66.33
C GLU A 251 -19.34 -15.64 66.04
N GLN A 252 -18.43 -15.39 66.99
CA GLN A 252 -17.26 -14.53 66.78
C GLN A 252 -16.33 -15.07 65.69
N THR A 253 -16.07 -16.39 65.70
CA THR A 253 -15.21 -17.04 64.70
C THR A 253 -15.84 -16.95 63.30
N LEU A 254 -17.16 -17.13 63.19
CA LEU A 254 -17.91 -17.06 61.94
C LEU A 254 -17.88 -15.64 61.35
N GLU A 255 -18.00 -14.63 62.21
CA GLU A 255 -17.89 -13.23 61.80
C GLU A 255 -16.48 -12.87 61.33
N GLN A 256 -15.45 -13.39 62.00
CA GLN A 256 -14.06 -13.22 61.57
C GLN A 256 -13.81 -13.87 60.19
N MET A 257 -14.29 -15.10 59.98
CA MET A 257 -14.19 -15.77 58.68
C MET A 257 -14.95 -15.02 57.57
N ARG A 258 -16.09 -14.40 57.87
CA ARG A 258 -16.83 -13.55 56.90
C ARG A 258 -16.02 -12.33 56.48
N LEU A 259 -15.39 -11.65 57.43
CA LEU A 259 -14.51 -10.51 57.15
C LEU A 259 -13.32 -10.93 56.27
N GLU A 260 -12.66 -12.04 56.60
CA GLU A 260 -11.56 -12.58 55.80
C GLU A 260 -12.00 -12.95 54.37
N LEU A 261 -13.16 -13.59 54.22
CA LEU A 261 -13.74 -13.91 52.91
C LEU A 261 -14.04 -12.64 52.10
N GLN A 262 -14.56 -11.60 52.74
CA GLN A 262 -14.85 -10.33 52.06
C GLN A 262 -13.57 -9.63 51.56
N VAL A 263 -12.49 -9.69 52.35
CA VAL A 263 -11.17 -9.20 51.93
C VAL A 263 -10.63 -10.01 50.76
N SER A 264 -10.76 -11.35 50.83
CA SER A 264 -10.32 -12.25 49.75
C SER A 264 -11.10 -12.02 48.45
N LEU A 265 -12.42 -11.81 48.52
CA LEU A 265 -13.25 -11.49 47.36
C LEU A 265 -12.83 -10.17 46.69
N LYS A 266 -12.60 -9.11 47.48
CA LYS A 266 -12.08 -7.85 46.93
C LYS A 266 -10.70 -8.01 46.29
N ALA A 267 -9.83 -8.80 46.90
CA ALA A 267 -8.52 -9.11 46.33
C ALA A 267 -8.65 -9.89 45.01
N HIS A 268 -9.60 -10.82 44.92
CA HIS A 268 -9.90 -11.55 43.70
C HIS A 268 -10.45 -10.64 42.59
N GLU A 269 -11.41 -9.76 42.89
CA GLU A 269 -11.91 -8.76 41.93
C GLU A 269 -10.76 -7.86 41.42
N THR A 270 -9.89 -7.40 42.31
CA THR A 270 -8.72 -6.56 41.95
C THR A 270 -7.70 -7.33 41.10
N LEU A 271 -7.51 -8.63 41.36
CA LEU A 271 -6.65 -9.49 40.54
C LEU A 271 -7.27 -9.77 39.18
N GLN A 272 -8.59 -9.95 39.12
CA GLN A 272 -9.32 -10.17 37.87
C GLN A 272 -9.26 -8.94 36.97
N GLN A 273 -9.45 -7.74 37.53
CA GLN A 273 -9.27 -6.48 36.80
C GLN A 273 -7.85 -6.33 36.26
N ARG A 274 -6.82 -6.59 37.09
CA ARG A 274 -5.42 -6.56 36.63
C ARG A 274 -5.14 -7.59 35.54
N HIS A 275 -5.74 -8.77 35.62
CA HIS A 275 -5.61 -9.79 34.59
C HIS A 275 -6.25 -9.35 33.26
N GLU A 276 -7.43 -8.72 33.31
CA GLU A 276 -8.08 -8.14 32.13
C GLU A 276 -7.24 -7.00 31.51
N GLU A 277 -6.66 -6.13 32.33
CA GLU A 277 -5.74 -5.07 31.90
C GLU A 277 -4.48 -5.65 31.24
N GLU A 278 -3.84 -6.67 31.85
CA GLU A 278 -2.68 -7.36 31.28
C GLU A 278 -3.03 -8.07 29.97
N GLN A 279 -4.21 -8.68 29.86
CA GLN A 279 -4.69 -9.30 28.61
C GLN A 279 -4.86 -8.26 27.49
N GLN A 280 -5.44 -7.09 27.81
CA GLN A 280 -5.58 -6.00 26.84
C GLN A 280 -4.21 -5.47 26.39
N GLN A 281 -3.27 -5.27 27.32
CA GLN A 281 -1.91 -4.88 26.99
C GLN A 281 -1.20 -5.93 26.13
N HIS A 282 -1.37 -7.22 26.44
CA HIS A 282 -0.81 -8.30 25.63
C HIS A 282 -1.37 -8.30 24.20
N ALA A 283 -2.67 -8.05 24.03
CA ALA A 283 -3.29 -7.94 22.71
C ALA A 283 -2.74 -6.75 21.91
N GLN A 284 -2.63 -5.57 22.54
CA GLN A 284 -2.02 -4.39 21.91
C GLN A 284 -0.57 -4.64 21.51
N LEU A 285 0.23 -5.25 22.38
CA LEU A 285 1.63 -5.56 22.10
C LEU A 285 1.76 -6.59 20.98
N ALA A 286 0.83 -7.54 20.87
CA ALA A 286 0.79 -8.51 19.78
C ALA A 286 0.50 -7.83 18.43
N ASP A 287 -0.44 -6.88 18.39
CA ASP A 287 -0.75 -6.08 17.19
C ASP A 287 0.45 -5.21 16.78
N GLU A 288 1.09 -4.53 17.75
CA GLU A 288 2.31 -3.75 17.52
C GLU A 288 3.47 -4.62 17.01
N PHE A 289 3.65 -5.81 17.59
CA PHE A 289 4.67 -6.76 17.14
C PHE A 289 4.40 -7.25 15.72
N GLN A 290 3.15 -7.55 15.38
CA GLN A 290 2.77 -7.94 14.03
C GLN A 290 3.04 -6.82 13.03
N ALA A 291 2.64 -5.58 13.35
CA ALA A 291 2.90 -4.41 12.52
C ALA A 291 4.42 -4.16 12.34
N LEU A 292 5.20 -4.32 13.40
CA LEU A 292 6.65 -4.19 13.35
C LEU A 292 7.29 -5.28 12.49
N ASN A 293 6.83 -6.52 12.61
CA ASN A 293 7.35 -7.66 11.84
C ASN A 293 7.07 -7.50 10.34
N GLN A 294 5.89 -6.98 9.97
CA GLN A 294 5.56 -6.63 8.60
C GLN A 294 6.50 -5.54 8.06
N ARG A 295 6.67 -4.43 8.80
CA ARG A 295 7.60 -3.34 8.42
C ARG A 295 9.05 -3.83 8.28
N HIS A 296 9.47 -4.74 9.15
CA HIS A 296 10.79 -5.36 9.08
C HIS A 296 10.92 -6.23 7.83
N GLY A 297 9.90 -7.04 7.50
CA GLY A 297 9.84 -7.84 6.28
C GLY A 297 9.97 -6.98 5.01
N ASP A 298 9.21 -5.89 4.92
CA ASP A 298 9.25 -4.97 3.77
C ASP A 298 10.62 -4.29 3.65
N THR A 299 11.17 -3.84 4.78
CA THR A 299 12.48 -3.18 4.81
C THR A 299 13.61 -4.14 4.44
N TRP A 300 13.55 -5.38 4.92
CA TRP A 300 14.49 -6.43 4.56
C TRP A 300 14.42 -6.76 3.06
N THR A 301 13.21 -6.86 2.52
CA THR A 301 12.96 -7.11 1.09
C THR A 301 13.57 -6.02 0.22
N ARG A 302 13.38 -4.74 0.59
CA ARG A 302 14.00 -3.60 -0.10
C ARG A 302 15.52 -3.63 -0.02
N PHE A 303 16.07 -3.90 1.17
CA PHE A 303 17.52 -4.02 1.36
C PHE A 303 18.11 -5.14 0.50
N GLN A 304 17.47 -6.30 0.47
CA GLN A 304 17.88 -7.44 -0.36
C GLN A 304 17.88 -7.08 -1.85
N LEU A 305 16.82 -6.43 -2.34
CA LEU A 305 16.77 -5.98 -3.74
C LEU A 305 17.93 -5.03 -4.07
N ILE A 306 18.11 -3.97 -3.27
CA ILE A 306 19.17 -2.98 -3.50
C ILE A 306 20.54 -3.64 -3.44
N SER A 307 20.79 -4.47 -2.42
CA SER A 307 22.08 -5.15 -2.24
C SER A 307 22.39 -6.04 -3.44
N ARG A 308 21.40 -6.79 -3.95
CA ARG A 308 21.56 -7.65 -5.13
C ARG A 308 21.78 -6.83 -6.40
N LEU A 309 21.05 -5.74 -6.61
CA LEU A 309 21.22 -4.85 -7.78
C LEU A 309 22.61 -4.18 -7.79
N LEU A 310 23.09 -3.72 -6.64
CA LEU A 310 24.43 -3.13 -6.52
C LEU A 310 25.55 -4.16 -6.65
N ALA A 311 25.31 -5.40 -6.20
CA ALA A 311 26.25 -6.51 -6.33
C ALA A 311 26.22 -7.16 -7.72
N ALA A 312 25.21 -6.87 -8.55
CA ALA A 312 25.07 -7.42 -9.89
C ALA A 312 26.29 -7.05 -10.72
N ARG A 313 27.01 -8.05 -11.22
CA ARG A 313 28.20 -7.81 -12.05
C ARG A 313 27.78 -7.70 -13.51
N PRO A 314 28.15 -6.62 -14.23
CA PRO A 314 27.96 -6.58 -15.67
C PRO A 314 28.82 -7.65 -16.34
N ARG A 315 28.32 -8.19 -17.45
CA ARG A 315 29.13 -9.06 -18.30
C ARG A 315 30.25 -8.23 -18.93
N GLU A 316 31.48 -8.72 -18.84
CA GLU A 316 32.62 -8.02 -19.43
C GLU A 316 32.54 -8.10 -20.96
N SER A 317 32.53 -6.94 -21.63
CA SER A 317 32.59 -6.84 -23.08
C SER A 317 33.59 -5.76 -23.47
N ALA A 318 34.68 -6.17 -24.12
CA ALA A 318 35.69 -5.25 -24.63
C ALA A 318 35.09 -4.25 -25.64
N SER A 319 34.10 -4.72 -26.41
CA SER A 319 33.41 -3.94 -27.44
C SER A 319 32.54 -2.84 -26.83
N LEU A 320 31.78 -3.14 -25.77
CA LEU A 320 31.00 -2.15 -25.01
C LEU A 320 31.91 -1.15 -24.28
N ALA A 321 33.02 -1.63 -23.70
CA ALA A 321 34.01 -0.75 -23.06
C ALA A 321 34.61 0.24 -24.07
N ARG A 322 34.96 -0.22 -25.27
CA ARG A 322 35.43 0.62 -26.37
C ARG A 322 34.37 1.63 -26.81
N PHE A 323 33.11 1.24 -26.94
CA PHE A 323 32.02 2.17 -27.28
C PHE A 323 31.90 3.29 -26.22
N ARG A 324 31.95 2.94 -24.93
CA ARG A 324 31.90 3.91 -23.83
C ARG A 324 33.09 4.87 -23.85
N GLU A 325 34.29 4.35 -24.14
CA GLU A 325 35.50 5.17 -24.26
C GLU A 325 35.41 6.16 -25.42
N LEU A 326 34.96 5.71 -26.60
CA LEU A 326 34.72 6.57 -27.76
C LEU A 326 33.71 7.67 -27.46
N LEU A 327 32.63 7.35 -26.75
CA LEU A 327 31.60 8.33 -26.39
C LEU A 327 32.10 9.34 -25.35
N ALA A 328 32.83 8.90 -24.33
CA ALA A 328 33.29 9.76 -23.24
C ALA A 328 34.50 10.64 -23.62
N ASN A 329 35.34 10.19 -24.56
CA ASN A 329 36.58 10.86 -24.93
C ASN A 329 36.51 11.42 -26.36
N ASP A 330 36.61 10.56 -27.38
CA ASP A 330 36.75 10.97 -28.78
C ASP A 330 35.58 11.83 -29.27
N TYR A 331 34.33 11.40 -29.00
CA TYR A 331 33.13 12.14 -29.39
C TYR A 331 33.03 13.47 -28.66
N MET A 332 33.33 13.53 -27.36
CA MET A 332 33.27 14.78 -26.60
C MET A 332 34.29 15.80 -27.12
N VAL A 333 35.50 15.37 -27.47
CA VAL A 333 36.50 16.24 -28.10
C VAL A 333 36.02 16.73 -29.47
N PHE A 334 35.42 15.87 -30.27
CA PHE A 334 34.86 16.26 -31.56
C PHE A 334 33.72 17.29 -31.40
N ALA A 335 32.72 16.98 -30.57
CA ALA A 335 31.55 17.83 -30.35
C ALA A 335 31.90 19.20 -29.74
N ASP A 336 32.92 19.30 -28.87
CA ASP A 336 33.33 20.58 -28.26
C ASP A 336 34.05 21.52 -29.25
N ASN A 337 34.59 20.99 -30.36
CA ASN A 337 35.35 21.77 -31.35
C ASN A 337 34.61 21.97 -32.69
N GLU A 338 33.63 21.12 -32.98
CA GLU A 338 32.66 21.28 -34.07
C GLU A 338 31.63 22.36 -33.63
N SER A 339 31.05 23.12 -34.57
CA SER A 339 30.07 24.17 -34.21
C SER A 339 28.94 24.36 -35.24
N SER A 340 28.95 23.56 -36.31
CA SER A 340 27.95 23.57 -37.38
C SER A 340 26.65 22.91 -36.94
N LEU A 341 26.69 21.86 -36.11
CA LEU A 341 25.47 21.17 -35.69
C LEU A 341 24.73 21.91 -34.57
N ALA A 342 23.66 22.64 -34.90
CA ALA A 342 22.81 23.28 -33.89
C ALA A 342 22.12 22.29 -32.91
N ALA A 343 22.02 21.01 -33.27
CA ALA A 343 21.31 19.96 -32.54
C ALA A 343 22.24 18.93 -31.86
N GLU A 344 23.42 19.32 -31.40
CA GLU A 344 24.39 18.45 -30.69
C GLU A 344 23.77 17.67 -29.51
N ALA A 345 22.90 18.30 -28.74
CA ALA A 345 22.22 17.64 -27.61
C ALA A 345 21.36 16.44 -28.07
N LYS A 346 20.75 16.53 -29.26
CA LYS A 346 19.99 15.42 -29.86
C LYS A 346 20.93 14.28 -30.27
N ALA A 347 22.04 14.61 -30.93
CA ALA A 347 23.06 13.63 -31.34
C ALA A 347 23.65 12.87 -30.14
N LEU A 348 24.02 13.59 -29.06
CA LEU A 348 24.52 12.97 -27.83
C LEU A 348 23.49 12.04 -27.20
N THR A 349 22.22 12.47 -27.12
CA THR A 349 21.14 11.65 -26.55
C THR A 349 20.92 10.37 -27.37
N MET A 350 21.00 10.44 -28.71
CA MET A 350 20.91 9.28 -29.58
C MET A 350 22.07 8.30 -29.34
N LEU A 351 23.33 8.77 -29.27
CA LEU A 351 24.48 7.92 -28.98
C LEU A 351 24.41 7.28 -27.59
N GLN A 352 23.92 8.00 -26.59
CA GLN A 352 23.68 7.44 -25.25
C GLN A 352 22.62 6.34 -25.26
N SER A 353 21.54 6.52 -26.04
CA SER A 353 20.52 5.48 -26.23
C SER A 353 21.09 4.23 -26.91
N ILE A 354 21.92 4.40 -27.95
CA ILE A 354 22.65 3.30 -28.61
C ILE A 354 23.57 2.57 -27.60
N GLN A 355 24.28 3.31 -26.74
CA GLN A 355 25.13 2.74 -25.68
C GLN A 355 24.34 1.90 -24.67
N GLN A 356 23.11 2.31 -24.35
CA GLN A 356 22.25 1.57 -23.41
C GLN A 356 21.75 0.28 -24.05
N GLU A 357 21.38 0.31 -25.32
CA GLU A 357 20.91 -0.84 -26.09
C GLU A 357 22.02 -1.88 -26.33
N LEU A 358 23.13 -1.52 -26.99
CA LEU A 358 24.45 -1.56 -26.35
C LEU A 358 24.72 -2.60 -25.24
N ALA A 359 24.54 -2.10 -24.03
CA ALA A 359 24.74 -2.81 -22.78
C ALA A 359 23.65 -3.86 -22.50
N LEU A 360 22.40 -3.61 -22.89
CA LEU A 360 21.31 -4.57 -22.79
C LEU A 360 21.64 -5.81 -23.61
N LEU A 361 22.05 -5.62 -24.85
CA LEU A 361 22.55 -6.65 -25.74
C LEU A 361 23.66 -7.48 -25.05
N VAL A 362 24.74 -6.86 -24.57
CA VAL A 362 25.80 -7.62 -23.86
C VAL A 362 25.28 -8.40 -22.64
N GLY A 363 24.39 -7.78 -21.86
CA GLY A 363 23.80 -8.40 -20.67
C GLY A 363 22.71 -9.42 -20.98
N PHE A 364 22.18 -9.43 -22.22
CA PHE A 364 21.04 -10.22 -22.63
C PHE A 364 21.12 -10.65 -24.11
N PRO A 365 21.93 -11.68 -24.42
CA PRO A 365 22.12 -12.21 -25.78
C PRO A 365 20.81 -12.61 -26.48
N ASP A 366 19.83 -13.10 -25.72
CA ASP A 366 18.59 -13.66 -26.29
C ASP A 366 17.70 -12.61 -27.00
N VAL A 367 17.93 -11.31 -26.78
CA VAL A 367 17.20 -10.21 -27.47
C VAL A 367 17.82 -9.84 -28.81
N HIS A 368 19.10 -10.14 -29.05
CA HIS A 368 19.80 -9.67 -30.27
C HIS A 368 19.24 -10.19 -31.57
N GLU A 369 18.72 -11.42 -31.54
CA GLU A 369 18.20 -12.11 -32.72
C GLU A 369 16.68 -11.94 -32.86
N ARG A 370 16.07 -11.05 -32.07
CA ARG A 370 14.62 -10.87 -32.03
C ARG A 370 14.24 -9.50 -32.59
N THR A 371 13.14 -9.47 -33.33
CA THR A 371 12.47 -8.24 -33.74
C THR A 371 11.87 -7.57 -32.51
N ILE A 372 12.27 -6.33 -32.25
CA ILE A 372 11.79 -5.56 -31.09
C ILE A 372 10.48 -4.89 -31.46
N VAL A 373 9.41 -5.21 -30.71
CA VAL A 373 8.06 -4.67 -30.94
C VAL A 373 7.67 -3.77 -29.77
N GLY A 374 7.53 -2.48 -30.04
CA GLY A 374 7.14 -1.49 -29.05
C GLY A 374 5.63 -1.48 -28.85
N ILE A 375 5.18 -1.77 -27.63
CA ILE A 375 3.76 -1.65 -27.26
C ILE A 375 3.54 -0.25 -26.69
N VAL A 376 2.85 0.58 -27.46
CA VAL A 376 2.66 2.01 -27.22
C VAL A 376 1.19 2.31 -26.99
N GLY A 377 0.88 3.27 -26.11
CA GLY A 377 -0.47 3.81 -25.98
C GLY A 377 -0.68 4.57 -24.68
N GLY A 378 -1.78 5.31 -24.61
CA GLY A 378 -2.15 6.14 -23.48
C GLY A 378 -2.26 5.39 -22.15
N PHE A 379 -2.43 6.13 -21.06
CA PHE A 379 -2.69 5.53 -19.76
C PHE A 379 -3.98 4.69 -19.81
N SER A 380 -3.95 3.50 -19.22
CA SER A 380 -5.10 2.57 -19.21
C SER A 380 -5.56 2.06 -20.59
N SER A 381 -4.74 2.21 -21.66
CA SER A 381 -5.05 1.65 -22.99
C SER A 381 -4.98 0.12 -23.06
N GLY A 382 -4.62 -0.56 -21.97
CA GLY A 382 -4.60 -2.02 -21.89
C GLY A 382 -3.31 -2.70 -22.37
N LYS A 383 -2.17 -1.99 -22.44
CA LYS A 383 -0.85 -2.53 -22.88
C LYS A 383 -0.46 -3.87 -22.23
N SER A 384 -0.33 -3.88 -20.91
CA SER A 384 0.09 -5.09 -20.20
C SER A 384 -0.95 -6.22 -20.30
N GLU A 385 -2.25 -5.89 -20.35
CA GLU A 385 -3.33 -6.89 -20.53
C GLU A 385 -3.33 -7.47 -21.97
N PHE A 386 -3.04 -6.66 -22.98
CA PHE A 386 -2.86 -7.08 -24.36
C PHE A 386 -1.70 -8.08 -24.47
N ILE A 387 -0.53 -7.77 -23.91
CA ILE A 387 0.61 -8.70 -23.90
C ILE A 387 0.25 -9.98 -23.13
N ASN A 388 -0.37 -9.85 -21.94
CA ASN A 388 -0.80 -10.99 -21.11
C ASN A 388 -1.77 -11.92 -21.84
N SER A 389 -2.55 -11.43 -22.81
CA SER A 389 -3.47 -12.26 -23.59
C SER A 389 -2.75 -13.32 -24.44
N PHE A 390 -1.50 -13.07 -24.83
CA PHE A 390 -0.64 -13.98 -25.59
C PHE A 390 0.20 -14.90 -24.69
N ILE A 391 0.35 -14.59 -23.41
CA ILE A 391 1.09 -15.40 -22.44
C ILE A 391 0.27 -16.66 -22.10
N ARG A 392 0.88 -17.83 -22.31
CA ARG A 392 0.30 -19.14 -21.97
C ARG A 392 0.57 -19.55 -20.51
N ASP A 393 1.58 -18.98 -19.87
CA ASP A 393 1.92 -19.22 -18.47
C ASP A 393 0.87 -18.59 -17.53
N PRO A 394 0.18 -19.36 -16.68
CA PRO A 394 -0.81 -18.82 -15.75
C PRO A 394 -0.20 -18.16 -14.51
N GLU A 395 1.05 -18.48 -14.14
CA GLU A 395 1.66 -17.99 -12.90
C GLU A 395 2.46 -16.70 -13.08
N VAL A 396 2.95 -16.44 -14.29
CA VAL A 396 3.70 -15.22 -14.64
C VAL A 396 2.87 -14.37 -15.59
N ARG A 397 2.49 -13.18 -15.11
CA ARG A 397 1.79 -12.17 -15.88
C ARG A 397 2.36 -10.80 -15.54
N LEU A 398 2.41 -9.92 -16.52
CA LEU A 398 2.70 -8.52 -16.30
C LEU A 398 1.67 -7.93 -15.34
N ALA A 399 2.10 -6.99 -14.49
CA ALA A 399 1.21 -6.34 -13.53
C ALA A 399 0.10 -5.55 -14.25
N VAL A 400 -1.16 -5.83 -13.91
CA VAL A 400 -2.34 -5.13 -14.45
C VAL A 400 -3.12 -4.52 -13.29
N GLY A 401 -3.51 -3.26 -13.43
CA GLY A 401 -4.19 -2.49 -12.37
C GLY A 401 -4.70 -1.14 -12.88
N MET A 402 -5.67 -0.56 -12.16
CA MET A 402 -6.28 0.74 -12.51
C MET A 402 -5.41 1.95 -12.14
N GLN A 403 -4.42 1.76 -11.27
CA GLN A 403 -3.35 2.75 -11.03
C GLN A 403 -2.21 2.51 -12.02
N PRO A 404 -1.33 3.49 -12.31
CA PRO A 404 -0.12 3.19 -13.08
C PRO A 404 0.53 1.96 -12.45
N VAL A 405 0.76 0.90 -13.23
CA VAL A 405 1.34 -0.36 -12.75
C VAL A 405 2.72 -0.61 -13.36
N THR A 406 2.96 -0.12 -14.58
CA THR A 406 4.25 -0.20 -15.27
C THR A 406 5.10 1.03 -15.01
N ALA A 407 5.74 1.08 -13.83
CA ALA A 407 6.77 2.10 -13.55
C ALA A 407 8.12 1.73 -14.20
N ILE A 408 8.40 0.43 -14.36
CA ILE A 408 9.67 -0.07 -14.90
C ILE A 408 9.39 -0.75 -16.25
N PRO A 409 9.97 -0.26 -17.36
CA PRO A 409 9.86 -0.89 -18.68
C PRO A 409 10.23 -2.37 -18.63
N SER A 410 9.45 -3.21 -19.32
CA SER A 410 9.62 -4.66 -19.28
C SER A 410 9.73 -5.23 -20.69
N TYR A 411 10.84 -5.92 -20.95
CA TYR A 411 11.02 -6.75 -22.15
C TYR A 411 10.32 -8.08 -21.92
N VAL A 412 9.49 -8.50 -22.87
CA VAL A 412 8.75 -9.77 -22.81
C VAL A 412 9.04 -10.57 -24.05
N LEU A 413 9.40 -11.84 -23.88
CA LEU A 413 9.85 -12.67 -24.99
C LEU A 413 9.38 -14.12 -24.82
N ALA A 414 9.16 -14.78 -25.96
CA ALA A 414 8.80 -16.17 -26.02
C ALA A 414 10.02 -17.06 -25.70
N THR A 415 9.91 -17.89 -24.67
CA THR A 415 10.92 -18.90 -24.31
C THR A 415 10.26 -20.08 -23.62
N ASP A 416 10.86 -21.26 -23.74
CA ASP A 416 10.39 -22.47 -23.09
C ASP A 416 10.61 -22.42 -21.57
N GLU A 417 11.70 -21.79 -21.15
CA GLU A 417 12.08 -21.64 -19.75
C GLU A 417 11.62 -20.30 -19.17
N ARG A 418 10.89 -20.36 -18.06
CA ARG A 418 10.47 -19.17 -17.32
C ARG A 418 11.68 -18.40 -16.81
N MET A 419 11.73 -17.12 -17.12
CA MET A 419 12.82 -16.23 -16.75
C MET A 419 12.26 -14.89 -16.28
N ILE A 420 12.69 -14.41 -15.11
CA ILE A 420 12.39 -13.05 -14.67
C ILE A 420 13.71 -12.42 -14.20
N ARG A 421 14.13 -11.35 -14.86
CA ARG A 421 15.41 -10.67 -14.59
C ARG A 421 15.19 -9.18 -14.37
N GLY A 422 15.78 -8.65 -13.30
CA GLY A 422 15.94 -7.21 -13.11
C GLY A 422 17.34 -6.79 -13.56
N TYR A 423 17.43 -5.83 -14.47
CA TYR A 423 18.72 -5.33 -14.96
C TYR A 423 19.15 -4.13 -14.14
N SER A 424 20.38 -4.17 -13.64
CA SER A 424 21.00 -3.08 -12.89
C SER A 424 21.54 -2.01 -13.84
N ALA A 425 21.57 -0.76 -13.40
CA ALA A 425 22.10 0.36 -14.19
C ALA A 425 23.57 0.18 -14.62
N ASN A 426 24.33 -0.67 -13.92
CA ASN A 426 25.70 -1.00 -14.32
C ASN A 426 25.81 -2.00 -15.50
N GLY A 427 24.68 -2.59 -15.93
CA GLY A 427 24.60 -3.60 -16.99
C GLY A 427 24.61 -5.05 -16.49
N GLY A 428 24.71 -5.28 -15.18
CA GLY A 428 24.50 -6.60 -14.56
C GLY A 428 23.01 -6.94 -14.44
N HIS A 429 22.69 -8.19 -14.14
CA HIS A 429 21.31 -8.60 -13.90
C HIS A 429 21.19 -9.45 -12.63
N ILE A 430 19.97 -9.50 -12.10
CA ILE A 430 19.58 -10.39 -11.00
C ILE A 430 18.37 -11.21 -11.42
N ASN A 431 18.34 -12.49 -11.06
CA ASN A 431 17.15 -13.33 -11.24
C ASN A 431 16.14 -13.03 -10.14
N LEU A 432 14.90 -12.73 -10.51
CA LEU A 432 13.80 -12.51 -9.60
C LEU A 432 12.92 -13.77 -9.57
N ASP A 433 12.47 -14.16 -8.39
CA ASP A 433 11.45 -15.20 -8.29
C ASP A 433 10.06 -14.63 -8.60
N VAL A 434 9.10 -15.53 -8.83
CA VAL A 434 7.74 -15.17 -9.25
C VAL A 434 6.98 -14.41 -8.14
N ASP A 435 7.19 -14.80 -6.89
CA ASP A 435 6.51 -14.18 -5.75
C ASP A 435 6.99 -12.73 -5.55
N PHE A 436 8.31 -12.54 -5.65
CA PHE A 436 8.93 -11.22 -5.61
C PHE A 436 8.47 -10.37 -6.79
N TYR A 437 8.45 -10.92 -8.01
CA TYR A 437 7.95 -10.21 -9.19
C TYR A 437 6.51 -9.72 -9.00
N LYS A 438 5.62 -10.56 -8.46
CA LYS A 438 4.23 -10.18 -8.13
C LYS A 438 4.14 -9.12 -7.03
N SER A 439 5.13 -9.08 -6.12
CA SER A 439 5.19 -8.09 -5.04
C SER A 439 5.66 -6.71 -5.49
N ILE A 440 6.28 -6.58 -6.67
CA ILE A 440 6.71 -5.30 -7.27
C ILE A 440 5.47 -4.52 -7.73
N SER A 441 4.81 -3.89 -6.77
CA SER A 441 3.70 -2.96 -7.00
C SER A 441 4.21 -1.51 -7.09
N HIS A 442 3.38 -0.59 -7.57
CA HIS A 442 3.69 0.85 -7.48
C HIS A 442 3.89 1.31 -6.05
N ALA A 443 3.14 0.77 -5.09
CA ALA A 443 3.36 1.05 -3.67
C ALA A 443 4.75 0.60 -3.21
N PHE A 444 5.22 -0.56 -3.67
CA PHE A 444 6.58 -1.04 -3.39
C PHE A 444 7.64 -0.12 -4.01
N ILE A 445 7.49 0.28 -5.27
CA ILE A 445 8.42 1.19 -5.97
C ILE A 445 8.43 2.59 -5.32
N ASN A 446 7.28 3.13 -4.95
CA ASN A 446 7.17 4.44 -4.29
C ASN A 446 7.55 4.40 -2.81
N SER A 447 7.72 3.21 -2.23
CA SER A 447 8.19 3.07 -0.84
C SER A 447 9.68 3.39 -0.69
N PHE A 448 10.43 3.44 -1.79
CA PHE A 448 11.83 3.85 -1.78
C PHE A 448 11.92 5.37 -1.69
N SER A 449 12.90 5.88 -0.95
CA SER A 449 13.19 7.32 -0.85
C SER A 449 13.97 7.86 -2.06
N PHE A 450 14.10 7.07 -3.12
CA PHE A 450 14.82 7.37 -4.35
C PHE A 450 14.11 6.66 -5.52
N ASP A 451 14.36 7.12 -6.74
CA ASP A 451 13.81 6.48 -7.93
C ASP A 451 14.48 5.12 -8.19
N LEU A 452 13.75 4.02 -7.96
CA LEU A 452 14.25 2.66 -8.18
C LEU A 452 14.71 2.44 -9.63
N LYS A 453 14.17 3.17 -10.61
CA LYS A 453 14.57 3.08 -12.03
C LYS A 453 16.05 3.46 -12.22
N SER A 454 16.60 4.28 -11.33
CA SER A 454 18.03 4.62 -11.35
C SER A 454 18.95 3.43 -11.01
N LEU A 455 18.44 2.45 -10.26
CA LEU A 455 19.16 1.22 -9.95
C LEU A 455 18.73 0.06 -10.85
N MET A 456 17.45 -0.03 -11.19
CA MET A 456 16.85 -1.06 -12.03
C MET A 456 16.08 -0.44 -13.20
N PRO A 457 16.77 -0.02 -14.28
CA PRO A 457 16.15 0.71 -15.39
C PRO A 457 15.12 -0.08 -16.18
N PHE A 458 15.25 -1.40 -16.28
CA PHE A 458 14.31 -2.25 -16.99
C PHE A 458 14.31 -3.69 -16.45
N MET A 459 13.28 -4.44 -16.82
CA MET A 459 13.12 -5.85 -16.50
C MET A 459 13.00 -6.69 -17.76
N CYS A 460 13.23 -7.99 -17.63
CA CYS A 460 13.02 -8.97 -18.67
C CYS A 460 12.19 -10.13 -18.13
N VAL A 461 11.19 -10.54 -18.92
CA VAL A 461 10.23 -11.60 -18.60
C VAL A 461 10.18 -12.57 -19.78
N GLY A 462 10.81 -13.72 -19.60
CA GLY A 462 10.73 -14.86 -20.51
C GLY A 462 9.59 -15.79 -20.11
N VAL A 463 8.66 -16.01 -21.04
CA VAL A 463 7.43 -16.78 -20.82
C VAL A 463 7.06 -17.60 -22.05
N GLN A 464 6.23 -18.62 -21.85
CA GLN A 464 5.72 -19.44 -22.95
C GLN A 464 4.63 -18.68 -23.72
N MET A 465 4.84 -18.55 -25.03
CA MET A 465 3.90 -17.98 -26.00
C MET A 465 3.81 -18.91 -27.22
N ASP A 466 2.97 -18.60 -28.20
CA ASP A 466 2.94 -19.36 -29.45
C ASP A 466 4.19 -19.10 -30.30
N PRO A 467 5.04 -20.10 -30.57
CA PRO A 467 6.26 -19.90 -31.36
C PRO A 467 5.97 -19.55 -32.83
N GLU A 468 4.79 -19.89 -33.37
CA GLU A 468 4.42 -19.54 -34.75
C GLU A 468 4.40 -18.01 -34.96
N TYR A 469 4.01 -17.27 -33.92
CA TYR A 469 3.83 -15.82 -33.99
C TYR A 469 4.89 -15.04 -33.20
N PHE A 470 5.50 -15.63 -32.17
CA PHE A 470 6.28 -14.85 -31.17
C PHE A 470 7.71 -15.34 -30.93
N ARG A 471 8.17 -16.39 -31.61
CA ARG A 471 9.49 -17.00 -31.38
C ARG A 471 10.62 -15.97 -31.42
N ASP A 472 10.65 -15.18 -32.49
CA ASP A 472 11.69 -14.20 -32.79
C ASP A 472 11.19 -12.77 -32.50
N ILE A 473 10.17 -12.62 -31.65
CA ILE A 473 9.65 -11.32 -31.21
C ILE A 473 10.04 -11.05 -29.76
N CYS A 474 10.41 -9.81 -29.47
CA CYS A 474 10.50 -9.28 -28.12
C CYS A 474 9.63 -8.04 -27.97
N PHE A 475 8.62 -8.11 -27.11
CA PHE A 475 7.77 -6.97 -26.76
C PHE A 475 8.48 -6.07 -25.77
N ILE A 476 8.34 -4.76 -25.96
CA ILE A 476 8.64 -3.77 -24.92
C ILE A 476 7.33 -3.24 -24.38
N ASP A 477 7.02 -3.59 -23.13
CA ASP A 477 5.94 -2.95 -22.37
C ASP A 477 6.45 -1.62 -21.82
N THR A 478 5.91 -0.52 -22.38
CA THR A 478 6.30 0.85 -22.01
C THR A 478 5.35 1.44 -20.96
N PRO A 479 5.83 2.30 -20.05
CA PRO A 479 4.96 3.13 -19.22
C PRO A 479 3.99 3.96 -20.08
N GLY A 480 2.75 4.15 -19.63
CA GLY A 480 1.80 5.04 -20.34
C GLY A 480 2.23 6.50 -20.27
N TYR A 481 2.27 7.21 -21.41
CA TYR A 481 2.82 8.56 -21.50
C TYR A 481 1.90 9.70 -21.01
N ASN A 482 0.65 9.39 -20.63
CA ASN A 482 -0.34 10.35 -20.10
C ASN A 482 -0.88 9.93 -18.72
N PRO A 483 -0.07 9.90 -17.66
CA PRO A 483 -0.56 9.53 -16.33
C PRO A 483 -1.57 10.56 -15.78
N PRO A 484 -2.53 10.15 -14.92
CA PRO A 484 -3.52 11.06 -14.34
C PRO A 484 -2.86 12.18 -13.50
N ALA A 485 -3.54 13.32 -13.38
CA ALA A 485 -3.00 14.53 -12.72
C ALA A 485 -2.53 14.32 -11.26
N THR A 486 -3.02 13.28 -10.57
CA THR A 486 -2.58 12.89 -9.22
C THR A 486 -1.20 12.21 -9.18
N ALA A 487 -0.64 11.82 -10.33
CA ALA A 487 0.69 11.24 -10.49
C ALA A 487 1.70 12.21 -11.14
N ALA A 488 1.37 13.52 -11.17
CA ALA A 488 2.09 14.54 -11.93
C ALA A 488 3.56 14.75 -11.53
N GLU A 489 3.97 14.44 -10.30
CA GLU A 489 5.34 14.66 -9.81
C GLU A 489 6.41 13.83 -10.57
N HIS A 490 6.02 12.76 -11.28
CA HIS A 490 6.92 11.92 -12.10
C HIS A 490 6.57 11.87 -13.60
N SER A 491 5.52 12.60 -14.02
CA SER A 491 4.94 12.53 -15.37
C SER A 491 5.89 12.86 -16.52
N GLN A 492 6.82 13.81 -16.33
CA GLN A 492 7.78 14.20 -17.37
C GLN A 492 8.89 13.16 -17.58
N GLY A 493 9.30 12.45 -16.51
CA GLY A 493 10.29 11.37 -16.60
C GLY A 493 9.74 10.15 -17.33
N ASP A 494 8.46 9.83 -17.11
CA ASP A 494 7.80 8.68 -17.71
C ASP A 494 7.58 8.84 -19.22
N LYS A 495 7.16 10.03 -19.68
CA LYS A 495 7.02 10.31 -21.13
C LYS A 495 8.35 10.19 -21.86
N ARG A 496 9.44 10.77 -21.31
CA ARG A 496 10.78 10.67 -21.92
C ARG A 496 11.26 9.22 -21.98
N THR A 497 11.03 8.46 -20.92
CA THR A 497 11.35 7.03 -20.86
C THR A 497 10.56 6.27 -21.93
N ALA A 498 9.25 6.47 -22.03
CA ALA A 498 8.41 5.81 -23.02
C ALA A 498 8.86 6.10 -24.46
N ILE A 499 9.21 7.36 -24.78
CA ILE A 499 9.76 7.73 -26.10
C ILE A 499 11.08 7.00 -26.35
N GLN A 500 11.99 7.00 -25.37
CA GLN A 500 13.30 6.38 -25.51
C GLN A 500 13.20 4.88 -25.77
N PHE A 501 12.31 4.17 -25.07
CA PHE A 501 12.09 2.74 -25.28
C PHE A 501 11.35 2.43 -26.58
N ALA A 502 10.36 3.24 -26.96
CA ALA A 502 9.66 3.09 -28.23
C ALA A 502 10.59 3.35 -29.44
N GLN A 503 11.55 4.27 -29.32
CA GLN A 503 12.56 4.54 -30.34
C GLN A 503 13.48 3.33 -30.62
N GLN A 504 13.61 2.40 -29.68
CA GLN A 504 14.39 1.15 -29.85
C GLN A 504 13.63 0.07 -30.64
N SER A 505 12.33 0.28 -30.92
CA SER A 505 11.50 -0.76 -31.53
C SER A 505 11.63 -0.79 -33.06
N ASP A 506 11.73 -1.97 -33.65
CA ASP A 506 11.72 -2.19 -35.10
C ASP A 506 10.31 -2.05 -35.68
N ALA A 507 9.30 -2.47 -34.92
CA ALA A 507 7.88 -2.34 -35.23
C ALA A 507 7.11 -1.73 -34.05
N ILE A 508 6.00 -1.06 -34.34
CA ILE A 508 5.18 -0.41 -33.30
C ILE A 508 3.76 -0.97 -33.35
N ILE A 509 3.24 -1.34 -32.18
CA ILE A 509 1.83 -1.63 -31.98
C ILE A 509 1.25 -0.54 -31.09
N TRP A 510 0.35 0.25 -31.66
CA TRP A 510 -0.26 1.39 -31.01
C TRP A 510 -1.67 1.02 -30.52
N LEU A 511 -1.83 1.00 -29.20
CA LEU A 511 -3.05 0.63 -28.52
C LEU A 511 -3.89 1.85 -28.16
N ILE A 512 -5.13 1.85 -28.61
CA ILE A 512 -6.13 2.88 -28.32
C ILE A 512 -7.31 2.17 -27.62
N GLY A 513 -7.71 2.64 -26.44
CA GLY A 513 -8.80 2.02 -25.68
C GLY A 513 -10.17 2.48 -26.17
N LEU A 514 -11.07 1.53 -26.52
CA LEU A 514 -12.44 1.85 -26.97
C LEU A 514 -13.36 2.43 -25.88
N ASP A 515 -12.91 2.42 -24.63
CA ASP A 515 -13.59 3.09 -23.51
C ASP A 515 -13.33 4.61 -23.48
N SER A 516 -12.35 5.10 -24.25
CA SER A 516 -11.90 6.48 -24.28
C SER A 516 -12.50 7.22 -25.47
N ASN A 517 -13.71 7.79 -25.35
CA ASN A 517 -14.44 8.62 -26.34
C ASN A 517 -14.49 8.18 -27.83
N GLY A 518 -13.89 7.05 -28.23
CA GLY A 518 -13.89 6.54 -29.61
C GLY A 518 -12.96 7.28 -30.58
N THR A 519 -12.21 8.29 -30.14
CA THR A 519 -11.36 9.12 -31.01
C THR A 519 -9.87 8.96 -30.69
N VAL A 520 -8.99 9.13 -31.69
CA VAL A 520 -7.54 9.21 -31.45
C VAL A 520 -7.22 10.49 -30.65
N PRO A 521 -6.66 10.42 -29.44
CA PRO A 521 -6.34 11.63 -28.67
C PRO A 521 -5.18 12.41 -29.32
N ASP A 522 -5.26 13.74 -29.34
CA ASP A 522 -4.17 14.62 -29.85
C ASP A 522 -2.82 14.31 -29.19
N SER A 523 -2.85 14.01 -27.88
CA SER A 523 -1.65 13.64 -27.12
C SER A 523 -0.97 12.35 -27.60
N ASP A 524 -1.75 11.44 -28.21
CA ASP A 524 -1.23 10.19 -28.77
C ASP A 524 -0.58 10.48 -30.13
N LEU A 525 -1.19 11.35 -30.96
CA LEU A 525 -0.61 11.82 -32.22
C LEU A 525 0.73 12.53 -31.99
N ASP A 526 0.79 13.44 -31.03
CA ASP A 526 2.04 14.09 -30.61
C ASP A 526 3.12 13.08 -30.20
N PHE A 527 2.72 12.00 -29.51
CA PHE A 527 3.63 10.97 -29.05
C PHE A 527 4.20 10.15 -30.22
N ILE A 528 3.36 9.74 -31.15
CA ILE A 528 3.77 9.01 -32.35
C ILE A 528 4.70 9.85 -33.23
N GLN A 529 4.41 11.15 -33.40
CA GLN A 529 5.31 12.07 -34.10
C GLN A 529 6.67 12.20 -33.41
N GLN A 530 6.72 12.21 -32.07
CA GLN A 530 7.97 12.28 -31.31
C GLN A 530 8.82 11.01 -31.39
N ILE A 531 8.21 9.83 -31.54
CA ILE A 531 8.94 8.57 -31.73
C ILE A 531 9.61 8.53 -33.12
N GLY A 532 8.95 9.07 -34.14
CA GLY A 532 9.43 9.05 -35.53
C GLY A 532 9.18 7.70 -36.20
N VAL A 533 7.95 7.46 -36.66
CA VAL A 533 7.49 6.14 -37.14
C VAL A 533 7.57 5.95 -38.66
N GLU A 534 8.03 6.95 -39.41
CA GLU A 534 7.97 7.00 -40.88
C GLU A 534 8.69 5.85 -41.60
N GLN A 535 9.65 5.19 -40.95
CA GLN A 535 10.46 4.11 -41.52
C GLN A 535 10.16 2.74 -40.89
N ARG A 536 9.07 2.61 -40.13
CA ARG A 536 8.76 1.41 -39.34
C ARG A 536 7.32 0.96 -39.57
N PRO A 537 7.04 -0.35 -39.58
CA PRO A 537 5.66 -0.82 -39.62
C PRO A 537 4.93 -0.43 -38.34
N VAL A 538 3.81 0.28 -38.50
CA VAL A 538 2.89 0.66 -37.42
C VAL A 538 1.59 -0.12 -37.57
N TYR A 539 1.16 -0.77 -36.50
CA TYR A 539 -0.10 -1.50 -36.43
C TYR A 539 -0.97 -0.92 -35.31
N ILE A 540 -2.27 -0.74 -35.55
CA ILE A 540 -3.18 -0.17 -34.54
C ILE A 540 -4.07 -1.25 -33.95
N VAL A 541 -4.18 -1.23 -32.62
CA VAL A 541 -5.05 -2.13 -31.87
C VAL A 541 -6.03 -1.30 -31.03
N LEU A 542 -7.31 -1.39 -31.38
CA LEU A 542 -8.42 -0.87 -30.60
C LEU A 542 -8.76 -1.89 -29.51
N THR A 543 -8.30 -1.64 -28.29
CA THR A 543 -8.47 -2.57 -27.16
C THR A 543 -9.84 -2.40 -26.50
N LYS A 544 -10.23 -3.41 -25.69
CA LYS A 544 -11.52 -3.46 -24.97
C LYS A 544 -12.73 -3.53 -25.91
N ALA A 545 -12.58 -4.22 -27.04
CA ALA A 545 -13.65 -4.43 -28.01
C ALA A 545 -14.89 -5.12 -27.42
N ASP A 546 -14.74 -5.89 -26.33
CA ASP A 546 -15.83 -6.53 -25.59
C ASP A 546 -16.80 -5.55 -24.91
N LEU A 547 -16.44 -4.26 -24.80
CA LEU A 547 -17.28 -3.23 -24.18
C LEU A 547 -18.19 -2.49 -25.17
N LYS A 548 -18.09 -2.77 -26.47
CA LYS A 548 -18.80 -2.07 -27.54
C LYS A 548 -19.58 -3.02 -28.42
N SER A 549 -20.62 -2.50 -29.07
CA SER A 549 -21.37 -3.27 -30.07
C SER A 549 -20.56 -3.39 -31.36
N GLU A 550 -20.86 -4.38 -32.20
CA GLU A 550 -20.21 -4.54 -33.51
C GLU A 550 -20.36 -3.28 -34.38
N ASP A 551 -21.54 -2.66 -34.39
CA ASP A 551 -21.79 -1.41 -35.12
C ASP A 551 -20.93 -0.24 -34.61
N ASP A 552 -20.75 -0.11 -33.29
CA ASP A 552 -19.89 0.93 -32.70
C ASP A 552 -18.40 0.69 -33.03
N ILE A 553 -17.97 -0.58 -33.05
CA ILE A 553 -16.59 -0.94 -33.40
C ILE A 553 -16.29 -0.53 -34.84
N GLU A 554 -17.17 -0.88 -35.77
CA GLU A 554 -17.02 -0.53 -37.19
C GLU A 554 -16.97 0.99 -37.39
N TYR A 555 -17.86 1.73 -36.71
CA TYR A 555 -17.85 3.20 -36.75
C TYR A 555 -16.52 3.80 -36.24
N VAL A 556 -16.01 3.32 -35.10
CA VAL A 556 -14.75 3.82 -34.53
C VAL A 556 -13.55 3.44 -35.42
N MET A 557 -13.55 2.25 -36.02
CA MET A 557 -12.49 1.83 -36.94
C MET A 557 -12.40 2.75 -38.16
N ASP A 558 -13.54 3.10 -38.75
CA ASP A 558 -13.61 4.03 -39.87
C ASP A 558 -13.15 5.44 -39.47
N GLU A 559 -13.57 5.93 -38.30
CA GLU A 559 -13.14 7.25 -37.78
C GLU A 559 -11.63 7.30 -37.52
N VAL A 560 -11.06 6.27 -36.90
CA VAL A 560 -9.61 6.17 -36.66
C VAL A 560 -8.85 6.14 -37.99
N GLN A 561 -9.34 5.39 -38.98
CA GLN A 561 -8.73 5.32 -40.30
C GLN A 561 -8.71 6.69 -41.00
N ASP A 562 -9.82 7.43 -40.95
CA ASP A 562 -9.93 8.77 -41.53
C ASP A 562 -8.96 9.77 -40.87
N ILE A 563 -8.85 9.74 -39.53
CA ILE A 563 -7.91 10.61 -38.78
C ILE A 563 -6.47 10.33 -39.22
N LEU A 564 -6.06 9.06 -39.27
CA LEU A 564 -4.68 8.69 -39.62
C LEU A 564 -4.32 9.08 -41.05
N GLN A 565 -5.27 8.93 -41.99
CA GLN A 565 -5.09 9.39 -43.36
C GLN A 565 -4.94 10.91 -43.43
N SER A 566 -5.71 11.65 -42.64
CA SER A 566 -5.64 13.13 -42.60
C SER A 566 -4.30 13.63 -42.02
N GLU A 567 -3.73 12.89 -41.07
CA GLU A 567 -2.43 13.16 -40.44
C GLU A 567 -1.24 12.59 -41.23
N GLY A 568 -1.49 11.85 -42.32
CA GLY A 568 -0.44 11.26 -43.15
C GLY A 568 0.30 10.08 -42.51
N ILE A 569 -0.29 9.41 -41.51
CA ILE A 569 0.32 8.27 -40.81
C ILE A 569 -0.02 6.98 -41.56
N SER A 570 1.00 6.34 -42.15
CA SER A 570 0.84 5.05 -42.81
C SER A 570 0.80 3.91 -41.78
N VAL A 571 -0.25 3.09 -41.83
CA VAL A 571 -0.42 1.91 -40.96
C VAL A 571 -0.56 0.63 -41.78
N VAL A 572 -0.16 -0.50 -41.21
CA VAL A 572 -0.22 -1.83 -41.85
C VAL A 572 -1.61 -2.45 -41.71
N GLY A 573 -2.27 -2.20 -40.59
CA GLY A 573 -3.60 -2.70 -40.29
C GLY A 573 -4.15 -2.09 -39.00
N ILE A 574 -5.47 -2.21 -38.84
CA ILE A 574 -6.21 -1.75 -37.67
C ILE A 574 -7.08 -2.89 -37.20
N SER A 575 -7.01 -3.25 -35.91
CA SER A 575 -7.83 -4.32 -35.35
C SER A 575 -8.53 -3.96 -34.06
N ALA A 576 -9.79 -4.36 -33.95
CA ALA A 576 -10.52 -4.37 -32.70
C ALA A 576 -10.24 -5.68 -31.95
N TYR A 577 -9.62 -5.57 -30.78
CA TYR A 577 -9.13 -6.72 -30.01
C TYR A 577 -9.70 -6.74 -28.60
N SER A 578 -10.15 -7.93 -28.16
CA SER A 578 -10.52 -8.17 -26.77
C SER A 578 -9.47 -9.04 -26.09
N SER A 579 -8.73 -8.46 -25.15
CA SER A 579 -7.78 -9.20 -24.32
C SER A 579 -8.48 -10.21 -23.40
N THR A 580 -9.73 -9.94 -22.99
CA THR A 580 -10.56 -10.82 -22.19
C THR A 580 -10.92 -12.09 -22.95
N LEU A 581 -11.38 -11.94 -24.20
CA LEU A 581 -11.76 -13.04 -25.07
C LEU A 581 -10.57 -13.66 -25.82
N ARG A 582 -9.40 -13.00 -25.79
CA ARG A 582 -8.16 -13.38 -26.47
C ARG A 582 -8.35 -13.55 -27.98
N ASN A 583 -9.15 -12.67 -28.59
CA ASN A 583 -9.45 -12.73 -30.01
C ASN A 583 -9.58 -11.34 -30.63
N GLU A 584 -9.35 -11.31 -31.94
CA GLU A 584 -9.66 -10.20 -32.82
C GLU A 584 -11.14 -10.28 -33.22
N VAL A 585 -11.87 -9.20 -32.97
CA VAL A 585 -13.31 -9.09 -33.25
C VAL A 585 -13.55 -8.62 -34.69
N ALA A 586 -12.78 -7.62 -35.12
CA ALA A 586 -12.82 -7.05 -36.46
C ALA A 586 -11.44 -6.50 -36.84
N TYR A 587 -11.15 -6.40 -38.14
CA TYR A 587 -9.89 -5.86 -38.65
C TYR A 587 -10.07 -5.13 -39.99
N ARG A 588 -9.09 -4.28 -40.33
CA ARG A 588 -8.89 -3.65 -41.63
C ARG A 588 -7.51 -4.00 -42.14
N ASP A 589 -7.39 -4.18 -43.46
CA ASP A 589 -6.17 -4.56 -44.16
C ASP A 589 -5.62 -5.92 -43.69
N VAL A 590 -4.58 -5.93 -42.85
CA VAL A 590 -3.90 -7.15 -42.38
C VAL A 590 -4.39 -7.56 -40.99
N PRO A 591 -4.81 -8.83 -40.75
CA PRO A 591 -5.13 -9.35 -39.42
C PRO A 591 -3.94 -9.30 -38.44
N LEU A 592 -4.20 -9.15 -37.14
CA LEU A 592 -3.16 -8.93 -36.13
C LEU A 592 -2.18 -10.11 -36.02
N LEU A 593 -2.68 -11.35 -36.00
CA LEU A 593 -1.82 -12.53 -35.94
C LEU A 593 -1.01 -12.74 -37.23
N GLU A 594 -1.57 -12.35 -38.37
CA GLU A 594 -0.84 -12.39 -39.64
C GLU A 594 0.29 -11.36 -39.66
N PHE A 595 0.03 -10.14 -39.16
CA PHE A 595 1.07 -9.14 -38.95
C PHE A 595 2.19 -9.64 -38.04
N PHE A 596 1.85 -10.29 -36.91
CA PHE A 596 2.85 -10.92 -36.05
C PHE A 596 3.68 -11.97 -36.79
N SER A 597 3.05 -12.85 -37.57
CA SER A 597 3.75 -13.85 -38.38
C SER A 597 4.71 -13.22 -39.39
N GLN A 598 4.34 -12.08 -40.00
CA GLN A 598 5.18 -11.35 -40.93
C GLN A 598 6.43 -10.74 -40.28
N ILE A 599 6.31 -10.21 -39.06
CA ILE A 599 7.43 -9.60 -38.32
C ILE A 599 8.17 -10.60 -37.41
N ASN A 600 7.69 -11.84 -37.27
CA ASN A 600 8.33 -12.93 -36.55
C ASN A 600 9.53 -13.48 -37.36
N GLN A 601 10.51 -12.61 -37.56
CA GLN A 601 11.76 -12.89 -38.24
C GLN A 601 12.91 -12.65 -37.28
N GLN A 602 14.03 -13.34 -37.51
CA GLN A 602 15.24 -13.05 -36.76
C GLN A 602 15.63 -11.59 -36.97
N GLY A 603 15.64 -10.83 -35.87
CA GLY A 603 16.03 -9.43 -35.88
C GLY A 603 17.52 -9.29 -36.20
N ASP A 604 17.88 -8.22 -36.90
CA ASP A 604 19.27 -7.80 -37.08
C ASP A 604 19.52 -6.55 -36.23
N ALA A 605 19.66 -6.75 -34.91
CA ALA A 605 19.97 -5.67 -33.98
C ALA A 605 21.23 -4.90 -34.38
N ARG A 606 22.15 -5.52 -35.15
CA ARG A 606 23.36 -4.84 -35.66
C ARG A 606 22.99 -3.83 -36.73
N GLN A 607 22.17 -4.23 -37.70
CA GLN A 607 21.70 -3.34 -38.75
C GLN A 607 20.86 -2.19 -38.18
N HIS A 608 20.04 -2.46 -37.15
CA HIS A 608 19.28 -1.45 -36.43
C HIS A 608 20.21 -0.40 -35.79
N LEU A 609 21.17 -0.84 -34.97
CA LEU A 609 22.12 0.04 -34.30
C LEU A 609 23.01 0.81 -35.28
N ASP A 610 23.47 0.17 -36.37
CA ASP A 610 24.28 0.82 -37.40
C ASP A 610 23.47 1.88 -38.18
N GLY A 611 22.19 1.61 -38.46
CA GLY A 611 21.27 2.57 -39.07
C GLY A 611 21.11 3.83 -38.21
N ARG A 612 20.95 3.67 -36.89
CA ARG A 612 20.85 4.79 -35.95
C ARG A 612 22.17 5.55 -35.79
N LEU A 613 23.31 4.85 -35.81
CA LEU A 613 24.62 5.51 -35.87
C LEU A 613 24.74 6.37 -37.14
N ARG A 614 24.33 5.85 -38.31
CA ARG A 614 24.34 6.63 -39.55
C ARG A 614 23.46 7.87 -39.47
N GLU A 615 22.30 7.80 -38.83
CA GLU A 615 21.43 8.96 -38.63
C GLU A 615 22.17 10.09 -37.89
N VAL A 616 22.82 9.76 -36.76
CA VAL A 616 23.58 10.74 -35.97
C VAL A 616 24.69 11.40 -36.79
N PHE A 617 25.53 10.61 -37.47
CA PHE A 617 26.64 11.15 -38.23
C PHE A 617 26.21 11.81 -39.54
N SER A 618 25.05 11.44 -40.10
CA SER A 618 24.45 12.15 -41.23
C SER A 618 24.02 13.56 -40.84
N MET A 619 23.53 13.78 -39.62
CA MET A 619 23.18 15.12 -39.14
C MET A 619 24.42 16.04 -39.14
N TYR A 620 25.56 15.55 -38.64
CA TYR A 620 26.84 16.27 -38.69
C TYR A 620 27.31 16.50 -40.13
N ASP A 621 27.30 15.46 -40.96
CA ASP A 621 27.74 15.55 -42.35
C ASP A 621 26.93 16.60 -43.15
N GLU A 622 25.61 16.65 -42.96
CA GLU A 622 24.76 17.63 -43.65
C GLU A 622 24.94 19.05 -43.10
N ALA A 623 25.05 19.23 -41.77
CA ALA A 623 25.30 20.54 -41.16
C ALA A 623 26.65 21.14 -41.61
N ILE A 624 27.72 20.33 -41.55
CA ILE A 624 29.07 20.77 -41.96
C ILE A 624 29.09 21.08 -43.47
N LYS A 625 28.45 20.27 -44.32
CA LYS A 625 28.37 20.55 -45.77
C LYS A 625 27.60 21.85 -46.06
N ALA A 626 26.54 22.14 -45.32
CA ALA A 626 25.77 23.37 -45.47
C ALA A 626 26.61 24.63 -45.13
N ASP A 627 27.41 24.58 -44.08
CA ASP A 627 28.34 25.65 -43.72
C ASP A 627 29.44 25.82 -44.78
N ILE A 628 30.02 24.72 -45.25
CA ILE A 628 30.99 24.74 -46.36
C ILE A 628 30.37 25.40 -47.60
N ALA A 629 29.13 25.05 -47.96
CA ALA A 629 28.43 25.64 -49.09
C ALA A 629 28.18 27.15 -48.91
N THR A 630 27.81 27.56 -47.70
CA THR A 630 27.59 28.97 -47.33
C THR A 630 28.88 29.77 -47.45
N ILE A 631 30.00 29.25 -46.92
CA ILE A 631 31.32 29.89 -47.01
C ILE A 631 31.77 29.98 -48.48
N ARG A 632 31.54 28.93 -49.29
CA ARG A 632 31.83 28.96 -50.74
C ARG A 632 31.01 30.02 -51.48
N ALA A 633 29.73 30.17 -51.14
CA ALA A 633 28.86 31.20 -51.70
C ALA A 633 29.35 32.60 -51.31
N GLN A 634 29.73 32.80 -50.04
CA GLN A 634 30.31 34.06 -49.56
C GLN A 634 31.63 34.40 -50.25
N LYS A 635 32.54 33.41 -50.43
CA LYS A 635 33.77 33.59 -51.22
C LYS A 635 33.48 34.00 -52.65
N THR A 636 32.47 33.38 -53.27
CA THR A 636 32.07 33.72 -54.64
C THR A 636 31.54 35.16 -54.71
N ALA A 637 30.71 35.57 -53.74
CA ALA A 637 30.21 36.94 -53.65
C ALA A 637 31.32 37.96 -53.40
N ILE A 638 32.29 37.66 -52.51
CA ILE A 638 33.46 38.52 -52.26
C ILE A 638 34.34 38.65 -53.50
N ASN A 639 34.56 37.56 -54.24
CA ASN A 639 35.28 37.60 -55.50
C ASN A 639 34.53 38.42 -56.56
N GLY A 640 33.20 38.33 -56.60
CA GLY A 640 32.35 39.21 -57.41
C GLY A 640 32.53 40.69 -57.04
N LEU A 641 32.40 41.04 -55.76
CA LEU A 641 32.62 42.40 -55.25
C LEU A 641 34.03 42.93 -55.58
N ARG A 642 35.04 42.06 -55.54
CA ARG A 642 36.42 42.40 -55.91
C ARG A 642 36.54 42.73 -57.41
N LEU A 643 35.86 41.98 -58.27
CA LEU A 643 35.81 42.23 -59.71
C LEU A 643 35.00 43.51 -60.02
N ASP A 644 33.83 43.68 -59.41
CA ASP A 644 32.97 44.86 -59.57
C ASP A 644 33.69 46.15 -59.11
N SER A 645 34.45 46.07 -58.02
CA SER A 645 35.27 47.19 -57.52
C SER A 645 36.34 47.61 -58.53
N LEU A 646 36.86 46.67 -59.33
CA LEU A 646 37.85 46.93 -60.37
C LEU A 646 37.20 47.45 -61.66
N GLU A 647 36.06 46.89 -62.06
CA GLU A 647 35.36 47.20 -63.31
C GLU A 647 34.58 48.53 -63.25
N ILE A 648 33.83 48.77 -62.17
CA ILE A 648 32.94 49.92 -62.02
C ILE A 648 33.61 51.06 -61.24
N GLY A 649 34.38 50.72 -60.20
CA GLY A 649 34.99 51.69 -59.28
C GLY A 649 36.35 52.25 -59.71
N GLY A 650 37.02 51.60 -60.66
CA GLY A 650 38.38 51.96 -61.09
C GLY A 650 39.46 51.69 -60.05
N LYS A 651 40.73 51.97 -60.40
CA LYS A 651 41.92 51.58 -59.63
C LYS A 651 41.93 52.12 -58.19
N ASP A 652 41.48 53.35 -57.97
CA ASP A 652 41.50 54.02 -56.66
C ASP A 652 40.47 53.45 -55.66
N VAL A 653 39.36 52.89 -56.14
CA VAL A 653 38.36 52.22 -55.29
C VAL A 653 38.80 50.80 -54.99
N TYR A 654 39.33 50.09 -55.99
CA TYR A 654 39.88 48.75 -55.84
C TYR A 654 41.00 48.70 -54.78
N GLU A 655 41.98 49.60 -54.84
CA GLU A 655 43.10 49.64 -53.87
C GLU A 655 42.63 49.92 -52.42
N ARG A 656 41.55 50.70 -52.24
CA ARG A 656 40.95 50.96 -50.92
C ARG A 656 40.13 49.78 -50.40
N MET A 657 39.44 49.06 -51.27
CA MET A 657 38.59 47.92 -50.92
C MET A 657 39.38 46.62 -50.74
N LEU A 658 40.59 46.51 -51.30
CA LEU A 658 41.42 45.31 -51.22
C LEU A 658 41.71 44.87 -49.77
N GLY A 659 42.13 45.81 -48.91
CA GLY A 659 42.44 45.51 -47.51
C GLY A 659 41.25 44.98 -46.70
N PRO A 660 40.06 45.61 -46.76
CA PRO A 660 38.84 45.07 -46.17
C PRO A 660 38.39 43.73 -46.76
N ILE A 661 38.47 43.56 -48.09
CA ILE A 661 38.09 42.32 -48.79
C ILE A 661 39.01 41.17 -48.36
N ASP A 662 40.33 41.37 -48.32
CA ASP A 662 41.28 40.34 -47.91
C ASP A 662 41.09 39.95 -46.43
N LYS A 663 40.72 40.92 -45.56
CA LYS A 663 40.35 40.63 -44.17
C LYS A 663 39.08 39.79 -44.07
N LEU A 664 38.09 40.00 -44.94
CA LEU A 664 36.88 39.19 -44.99
C LEU A 664 37.17 37.79 -45.53
N ASP A 665 37.93 37.68 -46.61
CA ASP A 665 38.33 36.39 -47.21
C ASP A 665 39.17 35.55 -46.25
N SER A 666 40.06 36.16 -45.47
CA SER A 666 40.86 35.46 -44.45
C SER A 666 40.05 34.83 -43.31
N LYS A 667 38.81 35.28 -43.10
CA LYS A 667 37.89 34.71 -42.09
C LYS A 667 37.04 33.57 -42.64
N LEU A 668 37.06 33.34 -43.96
CA LEU A 668 36.28 32.34 -44.66
C LEU A 668 37.13 31.09 -44.94
N ASP A 669 37.66 30.45 -43.89
CA ASP A 669 38.42 29.22 -44.05
C ASP A 669 37.51 27.98 -44.02
N ILE A 670 37.66 27.14 -45.03
CA ILE A 670 36.90 25.89 -45.19
C ILE A 670 37.71 24.69 -44.67
N ALA A 671 39.04 24.81 -44.58
CA ALA A 671 39.92 23.71 -44.20
C ALA A 671 39.59 23.09 -42.82
N PRO A 672 39.19 23.85 -41.79
CA PRO A 672 38.75 23.28 -40.51
C PRO A 672 37.49 22.40 -40.67
N LEU A 673 36.50 22.86 -41.44
CA LEU A 673 35.24 22.12 -41.66
C LEU A 673 35.46 20.84 -42.46
N GLU A 674 36.32 20.85 -43.48
CA GLU A 674 36.69 19.63 -44.22
C GLU A 674 37.42 18.62 -43.33
N ARG A 675 38.22 19.10 -42.36
CA ARG A 675 38.84 18.24 -41.36
C ARG A 675 37.80 17.62 -40.43
N TRP A 676 36.81 18.39 -39.98
CA TRP A 676 35.72 17.87 -39.14
C TRP A 676 34.85 16.86 -39.87
N LEU A 677 34.57 17.06 -41.16
CA LEU A 677 33.86 16.06 -41.98
C LEU A 677 34.62 14.73 -42.04
N LYS A 678 35.96 14.78 -42.12
CA LYS A 678 36.78 13.57 -42.10
C LYS A 678 36.78 12.91 -40.71
N GLU A 679 36.79 13.70 -39.65
CA GLU A 679 36.75 13.20 -38.27
C GLU A 679 35.39 12.57 -37.94
N SER A 680 34.28 13.18 -38.36
CA SER A 680 32.91 12.62 -38.29
C SER A 680 32.87 11.20 -38.85
N ARG A 681 33.43 10.99 -40.05
CA ARG A 681 33.48 9.66 -40.69
C ARG A 681 34.36 8.66 -39.93
N ARG A 682 35.51 9.11 -39.42
CA ARG A 682 36.40 8.26 -38.60
C ARG A 682 35.67 7.77 -37.35
N LEU A 683 34.93 8.67 -36.68
CA LEU A 683 34.15 8.34 -35.49
C LEU A 683 33.03 7.37 -35.81
N PHE A 684 32.28 7.61 -36.90
CA PHE A 684 31.26 6.68 -37.37
C PHE A 684 31.81 5.26 -37.57
N GLU A 685 32.93 5.12 -38.28
CA GLU A 685 33.59 3.81 -38.49
C GLU A 685 34.01 3.17 -37.16
N ALA A 686 34.57 3.95 -36.22
CA ALA A 686 35.01 3.45 -34.92
C ALA A 686 33.82 2.97 -34.04
N PHE A 687 32.70 3.70 -34.06
CA PHE A 687 31.48 3.29 -33.35
C PHE A 687 30.84 2.06 -34.00
N SER A 688 30.74 2.03 -35.33
CA SER A 688 30.21 0.88 -36.08
C SER A 688 31.03 -0.39 -35.84
N ASP A 689 32.37 -0.28 -35.81
CA ASP A 689 33.26 -1.39 -35.44
C ASP A 689 33.00 -1.90 -34.01
N ALA A 690 32.77 -1.00 -33.05
CA ALA A 690 32.46 -1.38 -31.67
C ALA A 690 31.11 -2.11 -31.58
N VAL A 691 30.09 -1.68 -32.32
CA VAL A 691 28.80 -2.38 -32.43
C VAL A 691 28.99 -3.76 -33.06
N ARG A 692 29.72 -3.86 -34.18
CA ARG A 692 29.96 -5.13 -34.90
C ARG A 692 30.60 -6.18 -34.01
N LEU A 693 31.65 -5.80 -33.28
CA LEU A 693 32.39 -6.71 -32.38
C LEU A 693 31.60 -7.14 -31.14
N THR A 694 30.49 -6.47 -30.81
CA THR A 694 29.68 -6.81 -29.63
C THR A 694 28.70 -7.94 -29.91
N ALA A 695 28.23 -8.05 -31.15
CA ALA A 695 27.22 -9.02 -31.53
C ALA A 695 27.82 -10.36 -32.02
N GLU A 696 29.15 -10.48 -32.12
CA GLU A 696 29.87 -11.71 -32.49
C GLU A 696 30.22 -12.62 -31.29
N ILE A 697 29.66 -12.38 -30.10
CA ILE A 697 29.97 -13.19 -28.90
C ILE A 697 29.59 -14.66 -29.17
N PRO A 698 30.55 -15.61 -29.22
CA PRO A 698 30.27 -17.01 -29.50
C PRO A 698 29.60 -17.69 -28.31
N GLU A 699 28.78 -18.72 -28.59
CA GLU A 699 28.08 -19.62 -27.65
C GLU A 699 28.96 -20.33 -26.59
N THR A 700 30.26 -20.03 -26.49
CA THR A 700 31.23 -20.85 -25.73
C THR A 700 31.46 -20.43 -24.27
N GLU A 701 30.73 -19.46 -23.74
CA GLU A 701 30.74 -19.15 -22.30
C GLU A 701 29.31 -19.12 -21.75
N VAL A 702 28.78 -20.32 -21.52
CA VAL A 702 27.57 -20.62 -20.72
C VAL A 702 28.00 -21.34 -19.45
#